data_AF-A0A0L0HF60-F1
#
_entry.id   AF-A0A0L0HF60-F1
#
_cell.length_a   1.000
_cell.length_b   1.000
_cell.length_c   1.000
_cell.angle_alpha   90.00
_cell.angle_beta   90.00
_cell.angle_gamma   90.00
#
_symmetry.space_group_name_H-M   'P 1'
#
loop_
_entity.id
_entity.type
_entity.pdbx_description
1 polymer ?
#
loop_
_entity_poly.entity_id
_entity_poly.type
_entity_poly.pdbx_seq_one_letter_code
_entity_poly.pdbx_strand_id
1 'polypeptide(L)'
;MAGRNRKAQTPKRHHKRRTGSPRRQPHVDETVALIQSQSRDADTRVRSRRRSFMDGPVGRKFLEYRRVFFFAGTFLGVISTLLAAATFRPALKPIMPMHRMSELFSGALGDVDLSEFLPEIPGISSYDLLGNLTSMFQIPSLFGGTKVGSPATEYEQFLPGARLAGEGLAAKHPVILIPGIVSTGLEVWNIPVSPKTDSPLDTKNTGEAQDQAGGRAKRKPQAKSSESKSAPAKQTTDEAAAEEIIAMNRACGQKYFRKRIWGTTDHFKALLLNNACWVYHMMLDETTGLDPPGVKLRAAQGLDAADYLFPGYWVWAKLISNLGALGYDNNNMHLAAYDWRLSFANLEKRDLYFTKLKNTIEISYLHAGGGPDARSVVVTHSMGSTVFMYFMSWIRSDTGAGAGEQWIQKYLKDWVNIAGTLLGVPKALPTMLSGEMKDTAMLNGLQAFVLENYLMTRAQRARLFRSWGGLASMLPYGGETIWGRVGQPAPDEGETENPSFGEFLTFYPAKKTVEDSQKTGNRSTKKTMTLSADTAEEFILDVANRPYWAANHKRYVATSKRQLLEAKDDNTAWTNPLLTPLPHFSPDFKIYCLYGTGRKSERKYFYNVEPKTNKSSKNDESKKNGDNGKYTPDNRDDEEEANEELDFHVDTTYSQEEANIYSGVQLTDGDGTVPLISLGYMCAKGWKHKRYNPAQIPVITREFRDKPAGAFSPRGGPGSADHVDILGNYDMTEDILRIVAGKVEGLEDSIFSEIEEIAKRVELPNGLD
;
A
#
# COMPACT_ATOMS: atom_id res chain seq x y z
N MET A 1 -42.33 -64.43 -36.07
CA MET A 1 -43.39 -64.97 -36.94
C MET A 1 -44.75 -64.65 -36.33
N ALA A 2 -45.67 -64.15 -37.15
CA ALA A 2 -47.14 -63.97 -37.01
C ALA A 2 -47.76 -64.11 -35.60
N GLY A 3 -48.54 -63.17 -35.04
CA GLY A 3 -49.49 -62.26 -35.67
C GLY A 3 -50.88 -62.92 -35.82
N ARG A 4 -51.79 -62.70 -34.86
CA ARG A 4 -53.21 -62.26 -35.06
C ARG A 4 -54.04 -62.54 -33.79
N ASN A 5 -54.63 -61.54 -33.11
CA ASN A 5 -55.82 -60.74 -33.43
C ASN A 5 -57.16 -61.48 -33.18
N ARG A 6 -57.92 -61.07 -32.14
CA ARG A 6 -59.21 -60.34 -32.25
C ARG A 6 -60.19 -60.59 -31.08
N LYS A 7 -60.73 -59.45 -30.59
CA LYS A 7 -62.16 -59.12 -30.29
C LYS A 7 -62.87 -59.94 -29.21
N ALA A 8 -63.83 -59.42 -28.44
CA ALA A 8 -64.41 -58.09 -28.20
C ALA A 8 -65.45 -58.24 -27.05
N GLN A 9 -66.06 -57.11 -26.67
CA GLN A 9 -67.37 -56.94 -26.01
C GLN A 9 -67.38 -56.66 -24.49
N THR A 10 -67.51 -55.37 -24.20
CA THR A 10 -68.27 -54.80 -23.06
C THR A 10 -69.78 -54.93 -23.28
N PRO A 11 -70.58 -54.91 -22.20
CA PRO A 11 -71.43 -53.73 -21.99
C PRO A 11 -71.52 -53.21 -20.54
N LYS A 12 -72.05 -51.99 -20.41
CA LYS A 12 -72.12 -51.10 -19.24
C LYS A 12 -73.42 -51.23 -18.40
N ARG A 13 -73.41 -50.53 -17.23
CA ARG A 13 -74.50 -49.90 -16.43
C ARG A 13 -75.07 -50.74 -15.26
N HIS A 14 -75.45 -50.23 -14.08
CA HIS A 14 -75.61 -48.87 -13.50
C HIS A 14 -75.69 -48.92 -11.94
N HIS A 15 -75.21 -47.85 -11.29
CA HIS A 15 -75.59 -47.20 -10.02
C HIS A 15 -76.25 -47.91 -8.80
N LYS A 16 -75.68 -47.64 -7.60
CA LYS A 16 -76.40 -46.98 -6.48
C LYS A 16 -75.46 -46.41 -5.40
N ARG A 17 -75.70 -45.16 -4.98
CA ARG A 17 -75.11 -44.47 -3.81
C ARG A 17 -75.75 -44.96 -2.51
N ARG A 18 -74.97 -45.04 -1.41
CA ARG A 18 -75.49 -44.91 -0.04
C ARG A 18 -74.45 -44.32 0.92
N THR A 19 -74.98 -43.59 1.88
CA THR A 19 -74.46 -42.66 2.89
C THR A 19 -73.71 -43.32 4.05
N GLY A 20 -72.70 -42.66 4.62
CA GLY A 20 -72.02 -43.07 5.85
C GLY A 20 -71.84 -41.90 6.84
N SER A 21 -72.10 -42.18 8.13
CA SER A 21 -71.83 -41.31 9.29
C SER A 21 -70.61 -41.83 10.07
N PRO A 22 -69.96 -41.01 10.93
CA PRO A 22 -68.55 -41.18 11.30
C PRO A 22 -68.31 -41.95 12.61
N ARG A 23 -67.17 -42.64 12.71
CA ARG A 23 -66.68 -43.30 13.93
C ARG A 23 -65.32 -42.70 14.32
N ARG A 24 -65.22 -42.19 15.56
CA ARG A 24 -64.04 -41.59 16.21
C ARG A 24 -62.96 -42.65 16.53
N GLN A 25 -61.69 -42.25 16.41
CA GLN A 25 -60.53 -42.87 17.08
C GLN A 25 -59.76 -41.78 17.84
N PRO A 26 -59.57 -41.88 19.17
CA PRO A 26 -58.63 -41.06 19.93
C PRO A 26 -57.38 -41.90 20.25
N HIS A 27 -56.17 -41.47 19.87
CA HIS A 27 -54.90 -41.87 20.55
C HIS A 27 -53.60 -41.28 19.95
N VAL A 28 -53.64 -40.40 18.94
CA VAL A 28 -52.41 -39.88 18.31
C VAL A 28 -52.05 -38.46 18.79
N ASP A 29 -53.02 -37.64 19.18
CA ASP A 29 -52.76 -36.22 19.47
C ASP A 29 -52.09 -35.96 20.83
N GLU A 30 -52.32 -36.81 21.84
CA GLU A 30 -51.80 -36.61 23.20
C GLU A 30 -50.28 -36.90 23.29
N THR A 31 -49.80 -37.89 22.53
CA THR A 31 -48.38 -38.24 22.45
C THR A 31 -47.57 -37.20 21.69
N VAL A 32 -48.16 -36.59 20.64
CA VAL A 32 -47.51 -35.51 19.87
C VAL A 32 -47.44 -34.21 20.69
N ALA A 33 -48.47 -33.90 21.47
CA ALA A 33 -48.46 -32.75 22.38
C ALA A 33 -47.41 -32.88 23.48
N LEU A 34 -47.22 -34.08 24.04
CA LEU A 34 -46.22 -34.33 25.08
C LEU A 34 -44.79 -34.17 24.53
N ILE A 35 -44.50 -34.72 23.34
CA ILE A 35 -43.19 -34.61 22.68
C ILE A 35 -42.86 -33.15 22.32
N GLN A 36 -43.85 -32.39 21.85
CA GLN A 36 -43.66 -30.96 21.53
C GLN A 36 -43.43 -30.10 22.77
N SER A 37 -44.07 -30.42 23.91
CA SER A 37 -43.84 -29.73 25.18
C SER A 37 -42.44 -29.98 25.75
N GLN A 38 -41.98 -31.24 25.73
CA GLN A 38 -40.65 -31.61 26.22
C GLN A 38 -39.52 -31.05 25.32
N SER A 39 -39.77 -30.95 24.01
CA SER A 39 -38.83 -30.32 23.07
C SER A 39 -38.72 -28.81 23.30
N ARG A 40 -39.83 -28.11 23.57
CA ARG A 40 -39.83 -26.65 23.87
C ARG A 40 -39.14 -26.32 25.20
N ASP A 41 -39.29 -27.18 26.21
CA ASP A 41 -38.62 -27.02 27.51
C ASP A 41 -37.11 -27.30 27.44
N ALA A 42 -36.69 -28.26 26.60
CA ALA A 42 -35.27 -28.51 26.35
C ALA A 42 -34.61 -27.30 25.64
N ASP A 43 -35.28 -26.74 24.64
CA ASP A 43 -34.74 -25.65 23.82
C ASP A 43 -34.67 -24.31 24.57
N THR A 44 -35.62 -24.05 25.47
CA THR A 44 -35.57 -22.89 26.39
C THR A 44 -34.47 -23.03 27.45
N ARG A 45 -34.24 -24.24 27.99
CA ARG A 45 -33.12 -24.48 28.93
C ARG A 45 -31.76 -24.30 28.27
N VAL A 46 -31.58 -24.77 27.03
CA VAL A 46 -30.33 -24.59 26.25
C VAL A 46 -30.09 -23.10 25.94
N ARG A 47 -31.13 -22.36 25.54
CA ARG A 47 -31.03 -20.90 25.31
C ARG A 47 -30.69 -20.11 26.58
N SER A 48 -31.25 -20.48 27.74
CA SER A 48 -30.94 -19.82 29.01
C SER A 48 -29.49 -20.07 29.46
N ARG A 49 -28.98 -21.31 29.32
CA ARG A 49 -27.58 -21.66 29.60
C ARG A 49 -26.60 -20.96 28.66
N ARG A 50 -26.96 -20.82 27.38
CA ARG A 50 -26.13 -20.12 26.39
C ARG A 50 -26.04 -18.61 26.69
N ARG A 51 -27.14 -17.97 27.11
CA ARG A 51 -27.11 -16.56 27.57
C ARG A 51 -26.30 -16.39 28.84
N SER A 52 -26.51 -17.25 29.84
CA SER A 52 -25.74 -17.24 31.09
C SER A 52 -24.24 -17.47 30.88
N PHE A 53 -23.84 -18.28 29.91
CA PHE A 53 -22.44 -18.46 29.54
C PHE A 53 -21.87 -17.22 28.84
N MET A 54 -22.60 -16.62 27.89
CA MET A 54 -22.18 -15.43 27.14
C MET A 54 -22.05 -14.17 28.04
N ASP A 55 -22.86 -14.06 29.09
CA ASP A 55 -22.84 -12.93 30.02
C ASP A 55 -21.72 -13.00 31.07
N GLY A 56 -21.05 -14.15 31.22
CA GLY A 56 -19.93 -14.35 32.15
C GLY A 56 -18.57 -13.85 31.62
N PRO A 57 -17.53 -13.75 32.49
CA PRO A 57 -16.20 -13.24 32.12
C PRO A 57 -15.55 -14.02 30.96
N VAL A 58 -15.79 -15.34 30.91
CA VAL A 58 -15.29 -16.25 29.87
C VAL A 58 -16.09 -16.09 28.57
N GLY A 59 -17.41 -15.89 28.65
CA GLY A 59 -18.26 -15.67 27.48
C GLY A 59 -18.03 -14.33 26.79
N ARG A 60 -17.74 -13.28 27.57
CA ARG A 60 -17.31 -11.97 27.04
C ARG A 60 -15.97 -12.07 26.31
N LYS A 61 -14.98 -12.78 26.89
CA LYS A 61 -13.73 -13.11 26.18
C LYS A 61 -14.00 -13.95 24.93
N PHE A 62 -14.88 -14.94 24.99
CA PHE A 62 -15.21 -15.76 23.81
C PHE A 62 -15.88 -14.94 22.68
N LEU A 63 -16.69 -13.93 23.02
CA LEU A 63 -17.27 -12.99 22.06
C LEU A 63 -16.22 -12.03 21.47
N GLU A 64 -15.28 -11.57 22.30
CA GLU A 64 -14.13 -10.73 21.91
C GLU A 64 -13.19 -11.48 20.95
N TYR A 65 -12.96 -12.78 21.18
CA TYR A 65 -12.15 -13.67 20.35
C TYR A 65 -12.95 -14.53 19.37
N ARG A 66 -14.24 -14.21 19.15
CA ARG A 66 -15.14 -14.99 18.25
C ARG A 66 -14.55 -15.20 16.86
N ARG A 67 -13.84 -14.18 16.37
CA ARG A 67 -13.17 -14.20 15.06
C ARG A 67 -12.01 -15.20 15.05
N VAL A 68 -11.19 -15.22 16.10
CA VAL A 68 -10.05 -16.14 16.26
C VAL A 68 -10.50 -17.60 16.32
N PHE A 69 -11.54 -17.90 17.11
CA PHE A 69 -12.09 -19.27 17.19
C PHE A 69 -12.73 -19.74 15.88
N PHE A 70 -13.33 -18.83 15.11
CA PHE A 70 -13.85 -19.15 13.78
C PHE A 70 -12.72 -19.49 12.81
N PHE A 71 -11.65 -18.69 12.76
CA PHE A 71 -10.48 -18.97 11.91
C PHE A 71 -9.81 -20.30 12.28
N ALA A 72 -9.63 -20.59 13.57
CA ALA A 72 -9.09 -21.87 14.02
C ALA A 72 -9.99 -23.05 13.57
N GLY A 73 -11.31 -22.90 13.68
CA GLY A 73 -12.27 -23.92 13.23
C GLY A 73 -12.29 -24.12 11.71
N THR A 74 -12.24 -23.02 10.92
CA THR A 74 -12.16 -23.10 9.45
C THR A 74 -10.84 -23.72 9.00
N PHE A 75 -9.72 -23.36 9.64
CA PHE A 75 -8.40 -23.91 9.37
C PHE A 75 -8.34 -25.42 9.64
N LEU A 76 -8.86 -25.87 10.80
CA LEU A 76 -8.98 -27.29 11.12
C LEU A 76 -9.88 -28.04 10.13
N GLY A 77 -10.97 -27.40 9.67
CA GLY A 77 -11.86 -27.96 8.64
C GLY A 77 -11.19 -28.10 7.28
N VAL A 78 -10.40 -27.10 6.86
CA VAL A 78 -9.64 -27.13 5.59
C VAL A 78 -8.54 -28.18 5.65
N ILE A 79 -7.77 -28.25 6.74
CA ILE A 79 -6.75 -29.29 6.94
C ILE A 79 -7.37 -30.68 6.96
N SER A 80 -8.48 -30.87 7.68
CA SER A 80 -9.22 -32.14 7.69
C SER A 80 -9.67 -32.54 6.28
N THR A 81 -10.15 -31.58 5.49
CA THR A 81 -10.60 -31.81 4.11
C THR A 81 -9.44 -32.11 3.17
N LEU A 82 -8.29 -31.44 3.34
CA LEU A 82 -7.08 -31.70 2.56
C LEU A 82 -6.44 -33.05 2.90
N LEU A 83 -6.39 -33.44 4.19
CA LEU A 83 -5.97 -34.78 4.61
C LEU A 83 -6.90 -35.86 4.06
N ALA A 84 -8.21 -35.61 4.07
CA ALA A 84 -9.20 -36.51 3.46
C ALA A 84 -9.04 -36.58 1.93
N ALA A 85 -8.79 -35.47 1.26
CA ALA A 85 -8.57 -35.44 -0.19
C ALA A 85 -7.29 -36.18 -0.59
N ALA A 86 -6.21 -36.01 0.19
CA ALA A 86 -4.93 -36.68 -0.02
C ALA A 86 -5.00 -38.20 0.19
N THR A 87 -5.89 -38.67 1.08
CA THR A 87 -6.09 -40.11 1.32
C THR A 87 -7.00 -40.78 0.29
N PHE A 88 -7.92 -40.04 -0.36
CA PHE A 88 -8.91 -40.63 -1.26
C PHE A 88 -8.65 -40.41 -2.77
N ARG A 89 -7.75 -39.51 -3.21
CA ARG A 89 -7.48 -39.29 -4.66
C ARG A 89 -6.02 -38.92 -4.97
N PRO A 90 -5.13 -39.89 -5.25
CA PRO A 90 -3.70 -39.63 -5.55
C PRO A 90 -3.40 -39.10 -6.97
N ALA A 91 -4.41 -38.76 -7.79
CA ALA A 91 -4.23 -38.47 -9.22
C ALA A 91 -4.44 -36.99 -9.64
N LEU A 92 -4.57 -36.06 -8.70
CA LEU A 92 -4.64 -34.62 -9.02
C LEU A 92 -3.21 -34.07 -9.16
N LYS A 93 -2.79 -33.79 -10.40
CA LYS A 93 -1.62 -32.95 -10.67
C LYS A 93 -1.87 -31.56 -10.06
N PRO A 94 -0.90 -30.95 -9.34
CA PRO A 94 -1.12 -29.67 -8.69
C PRO A 94 -1.29 -28.58 -9.75
N ILE A 95 -2.52 -28.08 -9.85
CA ILE A 95 -2.84 -26.85 -10.59
C ILE A 95 -2.41 -25.72 -9.65
N MET A 96 -1.21 -25.19 -9.89
CA MET A 96 -0.51 -24.06 -9.26
C MET A 96 0.77 -24.44 -8.46
N PRO A 97 1.88 -23.70 -8.66
CA PRO A 97 3.08 -23.84 -7.86
C PRO A 97 2.89 -23.25 -6.45
N MET A 98 3.34 -23.99 -5.43
CA MET A 98 3.12 -23.75 -3.99
C MET A 98 3.70 -22.43 -3.43
N HIS A 99 4.56 -21.70 -4.15
CA HIS A 99 5.19 -20.45 -3.67
C HIS A 99 4.18 -19.29 -3.49
N ARG A 100 3.10 -19.26 -4.29
CA ARG A 100 2.02 -18.28 -4.08
C ARG A 100 1.14 -18.59 -2.88
N MET A 101 1.17 -19.83 -2.38
CA MET A 101 0.50 -20.18 -1.13
C MET A 101 1.31 -19.71 0.07
N SER A 102 2.65 -19.78 0.04
CA SER A 102 3.48 -19.25 1.12
C SER A 102 3.49 -17.73 1.15
N GLU A 103 3.55 -17.02 0.02
CA GLU A 103 3.47 -15.54 0.04
C GLU A 103 2.15 -15.02 0.63
N LEU A 104 1.07 -15.76 0.40
CA LEU A 104 -0.27 -15.35 0.77
C LEU A 104 -0.70 -15.88 2.15
N PHE A 105 -0.14 -17.01 2.61
CA PHE A 105 -0.26 -17.44 4.01
C PHE A 105 0.75 -16.74 4.93
N SER A 106 1.98 -16.50 4.50
CA SER A 106 2.97 -15.74 5.27
C SER A 106 2.59 -14.26 5.40
N GLY A 107 1.98 -13.67 4.36
CA GLY A 107 1.46 -12.31 4.42
C GLY A 107 0.18 -12.13 5.26
N ALA A 108 -0.57 -13.21 5.52
CA ALA A 108 -1.83 -13.11 6.27
C ALA A 108 -1.73 -13.61 7.72
N LEU A 109 -1.03 -14.71 8.00
CA LEU A 109 -1.05 -15.36 9.33
C LEU A 109 0.21 -16.21 9.66
N GLY A 110 1.27 -16.16 8.85
CA GLY A 110 2.35 -17.16 8.91
C GLY A 110 3.25 -17.14 10.14
N ASP A 111 3.37 -16.00 10.83
CA ASP A 111 4.19 -15.87 12.04
C ASP A 111 3.42 -15.15 13.17
N VAL A 112 2.14 -15.51 13.32
CA VAL A 112 1.45 -15.23 14.57
C VAL A 112 1.97 -16.22 15.60
N ASP A 113 2.75 -15.75 16.57
CA ASP A 113 3.04 -16.54 17.77
C ASP A 113 1.73 -16.80 18.51
N LEU A 114 1.09 -17.93 18.18
CA LEU A 114 -0.19 -18.36 18.73
C LEU A 114 -0.12 -18.57 20.25
N SER A 115 1.08 -18.63 20.85
CA SER A 115 1.24 -18.69 22.30
C SER A 115 0.71 -17.44 23.01
N GLU A 116 0.70 -16.27 22.35
CA GLU A 116 0.09 -15.04 22.88
C GLU A 116 -1.44 -14.99 22.70
N PHE A 117 -2.01 -15.90 21.90
CA PHE A 117 -3.43 -15.91 21.53
C PHE A 117 -4.25 -17.01 22.20
N LEU A 118 -3.62 -17.91 22.97
CA LEU A 118 -4.29 -18.98 23.70
C LEU A 118 -4.49 -18.58 25.18
N PRO A 119 -5.70 -18.70 25.75
CA PRO A 119 -5.87 -18.57 27.20
C PRO A 119 -5.15 -19.74 27.89
N GLU A 120 -4.46 -19.48 29.02
CA GLU A 120 -3.89 -20.54 29.85
C GLU A 120 -4.98 -21.55 30.26
N ILE A 121 -4.93 -22.75 29.69
CA ILE A 121 -5.81 -23.86 30.07
C ILE A 121 -5.10 -24.63 31.19
N PRO A 122 -5.68 -24.74 32.41
CA PRO A 122 -5.04 -25.46 33.50
C PRO A 122 -4.77 -26.92 33.10
N GLY A 123 -3.50 -27.33 33.13
CA GLY A 123 -3.08 -28.73 32.91
C GLY A 123 -2.58 -29.08 31.50
N ILE A 124 -2.53 -28.14 30.56
CA ILE A 124 -1.90 -28.33 29.24
C ILE A 124 -0.92 -27.18 28.99
N SER A 125 0.38 -27.48 28.90
CA SER A 125 1.41 -26.50 28.58
C SER A 125 1.24 -26.01 27.14
N SER A 126 1.22 -24.70 26.92
CA SER A 126 1.18 -24.08 25.58
C SER A 126 2.36 -24.50 24.71
N TYR A 127 3.52 -24.80 25.32
CA TYR A 127 4.71 -25.31 24.64
C TYR A 127 4.56 -26.75 24.12
N ASP A 128 3.81 -27.62 24.81
CA ASP A 128 3.61 -29.01 24.39
C ASP A 128 2.58 -29.13 23.24
N LEU A 129 1.57 -28.25 23.24
CA LEU A 129 0.56 -28.21 22.18
C LEU A 129 1.14 -27.64 20.88
N LEU A 130 1.92 -26.56 20.96
CA LEU A 130 2.62 -25.96 19.82
C LEU A 130 3.76 -26.87 19.34
N GLY A 131 4.55 -27.48 20.22
CA GLY A 131 5.60 -28.42 19.84
C GLY A 131 5.09 -29.61 18.99
N ASN A 132 3.87 -30.09 19.26
CA ASN A 132 3.22 -31.13 18.45
C ASN A 132 2.53 -30.61 17.17
N LEU A 133 2.23 -29.31 17.10
CA LEU A 133 1.66 -28.70 15.90
C LEU A 133 2.76 -28.31 14.90
N THR A 134 3.90 -27.78 15.38
CA THR A 134 5.06 -27.45 14.55
C THR A 134 5.70 -28.70 13.96
N SER A 135 5.68 -29.82 14.68
CA SER A 135 6.10 -31.13 14.15
C SER A 135 5.13 -31.70 13.10
N MET A 136 3.87 -31.24 13.06
CA MET A 136 2.90 -31.60 12.02
C MET A 136 3.14 -30.83 10.70
N PHE A 137 3.80 -29.67 10.76
CA PHE A 137 4.29 -28.93 9.57
C PHE A 137 5.71 -29.33 9.17
N GLN A 138 6.45 -30.00 10.05
CA GLN A 138 7.69 -30.71 9.73
C GLN A 138 7.41 -32.20 9.42
N ILE A 139 6.73 -32.50 8.31
CA ILE A 139 6.71 -33.86 7.75
C ILE A 139 7.77 -33.98 6.64
N PRO A 140 9.05 -34.26 6.94
CA PRO A 140 9.93 -34.90 5.99
C PRO A 140 9.69 -36.42 6.07
N SER A 141 9.05 -37.04 5.06
CA SER A 141 9.36 -38.40 4.55
C SER A 141 8.23 -39.16 3.81
N LEU A 142 7.37 -38.54 2.99
CA LEU A 142 6.41 -39.32 2.16
C LEU A 142 6.66 -39.31 0.65
N PHE A 143 7.59 -38.48 0.15
CA PHE A 143 8.08 -38.57 -1.23
C PHE A 143 9.61 -38.54 -1.20
N GLY A 144 10.22 -39.67 -1.57
CA GLY A 144 11.66 -39.86 -1.47
C GLY A 144 12.46 -38.89 -2.34
N GLY A 145 13.61 -38.47 -1.80
CA GLY A 145 14.76 -38.01 -2.57
C GLY A 145 14.83 -36.52 -2.89
N THR A 146 15.23 -35.70 -1.92
CA THR A 146 16.28 -34.67 -2.06
C THR A 146 16.55 -34.05 -0.70
N LYS A 147 17.83 -33.95 -0.31
CA LYS A 147 18.26 -33.29 0.93
C LYS A 147 17.91 -31.81 0.83
N VAL A 148 16.90 -31.37 1.59
CA VAL A 148 16.68 -29.94 1.86
C VAL A 148 17.86 -29.47 2.72
N GLY A 149 18.65 -28.53 2.19
CA GLY A 149 19.78 -27.94 2.91
C GLY A 149 19.31 -27.28 4.21
N SER A 150 20.15 -27.33 5.24
CA SER A 150 19.86 -26.67 6.52
C SER A 150 19.78 -25.13 6.35
N PRO A 151 19.10 -24.40 7.25
CA PRO A 151 19.09 -22.92 7.24
C PRO A 151 20.50 -22.29 7.27
N ALA A 152 21.50 -22.99 7.81
CA ALA A 152 22.88 -22.54 7.86
C ALA A 152 23.54 -22.48 6.45
N THR A 153 23.14 -23.34 5.52
CA THR A 153 23.73 -23.37 4.16
C THR A 153 23.25 -22.23 3.26
N GLU A 154 22.08 -21.65 3.52
CA GLU A 154 21.59 -20.47 2.78
C GLU A 154 22.28 -19.18 3.27
N TYR A 155 22.68 -19.14 4.55
CA TYR A 155 23.46 -18.05 5.15
C TYR A 155 24.92 -18.02 4.66
N GLU A 156 25.59 -19.17 4.56
CA GLU A 156 26.97 -19.26 4.04
C GLU A 156 27.08 -18.90 2.54
N GLN A 157 26.02 -19.15 1.75
CA GLN A 157 25.99 -18.81 0.32
C GLN A 157 25.76 -17.31 0.05
N PHE A 158 25.44 -16.51 1.08
CA PHE A 158 24.93 -15.13 0.91
C PHE A 158 25.84 -14.03 1.51
N LEU A 159 27.14 -14.29 1.71
CA LEU A 159 28.06 -13.29 2.27
C LEU A 159 29.20 -12.90 1.31
N PRO A 160 28.91 -12.23 0.17
CA PRO A 160 29.96 -11.63 -0.64
C PRO A 160 30.83 -10.68 0.20
N GLY A 161 30.27 -10.02 1.23
CA GLY A 161 31.02 -9.15 2.13
C GLY A 161 32.13 -9.85 2.90
N ALA A 162 31.87 -11.04 3.46
CA ALA A 162 32.91 -11.78 4.18
C ALA A 162 34.04 -12.25 3.24
N ARG A 163 33.69 -12.68 2.02
CA ARG A 163 34.67 -13.04 0.99
C ARG A 163 35.53 -11.83 0.59
N LEU A 164 34.89 -10.71 0.26
CA LEU A 164 35.57 -9.48 -0.15
C LEU A 164 36.42 -8.89 0.98
N ALA A 165 35.99 -8.99 2.23
CA ALA A 165 36.80 -8.64 3.39
C ALA A 165 38.06 -9.52 3.48
N GLY A 166 37.93 -10.82 3.21
CA GLY A 166 39.07 -11.74 3.08
C GLY A 166 40.02 -11.40 1.92
N GLU A 167 39.51 -10.76 0.86
CA GLU A 167 40.30 -10.21 -0.25
C GLU A 167 40.92 -8.83 0.07
N GLY A 168 40.68 -8.30 1.27
CA GLY A 168 41.25 -7.04 1.75
C GLY A 168 40.41 -5.79 1.47
N LEU A 169 39.14 -5.93 1.05
CA LEU A 169 38.21 -4.80 1.00
C LEU A 169 37.78 -4.41 2.41
N ALA A 170 37.69 -3.10 2.65
CA ALA A 170 37.26 -2.55 3.93
C ALA A 170 36.40 -1.30 3.70
N ALA A 171 35.68 -0.88 4.73
CA ALA A 171 34.92 0.36 4.73
C ALA A 171 35.83 1.56 4.39
N LYS A 172 35.39 2.38 3.43
CA LYS A 172 36.17 3.53 2.94
C LYS A 172 35.35 4.81 2.96
N HIS A 173 34.20 4.81 2.30
CA HIS A 173 33.31 5.96 2.22
C HIS A 173 32.11 5.76 3.15
N PRO A 174 31.68 6.77 3.93
CA PRO A 174 30.46 6.62 4.71
C PRO A 174 29.24 6.34 3.83
N VAL A 175 28.28 5.58 4.33
CA VAL A 175 27.12 5.11 3.57
C VAL A 175 25.83 5.71 4.13
N ILE A 176 25.03 6.33 3.25
CA ILE A 176 23.68 6.80 3.58
C ILE A 176 22.67 5.95 2.82
N LEU A 177 21.83 5.21 3.53
CA LEU A 177 20.78 4.36 2.98
C LEU A 177 19.45 5.13 3.00
N ILE A 178 18.80 5.29 1.84
CA ILE A 178 17.49 5.95 1.73
C ILE A 178 16.45 4.91 1.26
N PRO A 179 15.54 4.47 2.14
CA PRO A 179 14.58 3.40 1.86
C PRO A 179 13.45 3.83 0.92
N GLY A 180 12.77 2.84 0.33
CA GLY A 180 11.58 3.02 -0.48
C GLY A 180 10.29 3.25 0.32
N ILE A 181 9.18 3.35 -0.42
CA ILE A 181 7.84 3.44 0.18
C ILE A 181 7.57 2.21 1.04
N VAL A 182 6.94 2.39 2.21
CA VAL A 182 6.49 1.26 3.06
C VAL A 182 7.64 0.42 3.67
N SER A 183 8.89 0.74 3.37
CA SER A 183 10.08 -0.01 3.82
C SER A 183 10.60 0.35 5.21
N THR A 184 10.07 1.42 5.84
CA THR A 184 10.44 1.83 7.21
C THR A 184 9.27 1.67 8.16
N GLY A 185 9.56 1.22 9.39
CA GLY A 185 8.58 1.14 10.46
C GLY A 185 8.00 2.51 10.84
N LEU A 186 6.72 2.55 11.20
CA LEU A 186 6.04 3.75 11.72
C LEU A 186 5.57 3.53 13.15
N GLU A 187 5.99 4.41 14.04
CA GLU A 187 5.76 4.36 15.49
C GLU A 187 4.73 5.39 15.94
N VAL A 188 3.82 4.98 16.82
CA VAL A 188 2.84 5.89 17.45
C VAL A 188 3.51 6.67 18.57
N TRP A 189 3.31 7.98 18.56
CA TRP A 189 3.80 8.90 19.57
C TRP A 189 2.66 9.61 20.31
N ASN A 190 3.00 10.28 21.40
CA ASN A 190 2.02 10.91 22.29
C ASN A 190 1.22 12.00 21.58
N ILE A 191 -0.03 12.08 22.01
CA ILE A 191 -1.09 12.86 21.40
C ILE A 191 -1.20 14.18 22.15
N PRO A 192 -0.85 15.33 21.54
CA PRO A 192 -1.06 16.62 22.17
C PRO A 192 -2.56 16.82 22.39
N VAL A 193 -2.92 17.26 23.60
CA VAL A 193 -4.21 17.88 23.87
C VAL A 193 -4.22 19.16 23.03
N SER A 194 -5.19 19.41 22.16
CA SER A 194 -5.45 20.78 21.76
C SER A 194 -6.04 21.47 23.00
N PRO A 195 -5.31 22.36 23.71
CA PRO A 195 -5.96 23.14 24.75
C PRO A 195 -6.89 24.12 24.05
N LYS A 196 -8.06 24.30 24.65
CA LYS A 196 -9.00 25.36 24.33
C LYS A 196 -8.26 26.68 24.08
N THR A 197 -8.81 27.48 23.18
CA THR A 197 -8.54 28.90 23.03
C THR A 197 -8.77 29.62 24.37
N ASP A 198 -7.77 29.60 25.24
CA ASP A 198 -7.75 30.50 26.39
C ASP A 198 -7.23 31.87 25.94
N SER A 199 -7.98 32.87 26.38
CA SER A 199 -7.96 34.28 25.99
C SER A 199 -6.68 35.02 26.44
N PRO A 200 -6.48 36.31 26.09
CA PRO A 200 -5.18 36.91 25.86
C PRO A 200 -4.33 37.08 27.13
N LEU A 201 -3.02 36.96 26.93
CA LEU A 201 -1.93 37.27 27.84
C LEU A 201 -2.21 38.51 28.72
N ASP A 202 -2.47 38.26 30.00
CA ASP A 202 -2.28 39.23 31.07
C ASP A 202 -0.78 39.46 31.25
N THR A 203 -0.26 40.52 30.63
CA THR A 203 1.08 41.04 30.92
C THR A 203 1.03 41.82 32.22
N LYS A 204 1.33 41.17 33.34
CA LYS A 204 1.81 41.87 34.54
C LYS A 204 3.31 41.67 34.68
N ASN A 205 4.02 42.69 34.19
CA ASN A 205 5.38 43.03 34.57
C ASN A 205 5.55 43.02 36.09
N THR A 206 6.54 42.26 36.56
CA THR A 206 7.33 42.64 37.74
C THR A 206 8.76 42.89 37.26
N GLY A 207 9.02 44.13 36.85
CA GLY A 207 10.35 44.68 36.69
C GLY A 207 10.50 45.82 37.67
N GLU A 208 11.17 45.57 38.79
CA GLU A 208 11.78 46.63 39.59
C GLU A 208 13.07 47.05 38.90
N ALA A 209 13.09 48.26 38.36
CA ALA A 209 14.31 49.04 38.18
C ALA A 209 13.92 50.52 38.18
N GLN A 210 14.50 51.24 39.14
CA GLN A 210 14.48 52.69 39.28
C GLN A 210 15.10 53.34 38.04
N ASP A 211 14.48 54.40 37.49
CA ASP A 211 15.15 55.70 37.47
C ASP A 211 14.25 56.85 36.99
N GLN A 212 14.67 58.04 37.41
CA GLN A 212 13.96 59.32 37.43
C GLN A 212 13.84 59.99 36.05
N ALA A 213 12.75 60.75 35.83
CA ALA A 213 12.76 62.20 35.52
C ALA A 213 11.55 62.67 34.68
N GLY A 214 10.77 63.59 35.28
CA GLY A 214 10.13 64.79 34.73
C GLY A 214 9.43 64.79 33.35
N GLY A 215 8.12 65.09 33.31
CA GLY A 215 7.47 65.44 32.05
C GLY A 215 5.95 65.66 32.07
N ARG A 216 5.51 66.74 32.69
CA ARG A 216 4.17 67.36 32.73
C ARG A 216 3.31 67.27 31.42
N ALA A 217 2.09 66.70 31.48
CA ALA A 217 0.95 67.11 30.63
C ALA A 217 -0.46 66.64 31.10
N LYS A 218 -1.26 67.63 31.54
CA LYS A 218 -2.72 67.84 31.42
C LYS A 218 -3.75 66.68 31.44
N ARG A 219 -4.62 66.78 32.45
CA ARG A 219 -5.96 66.15 32.62
C ARG A 219 -6.97 66.51 31.51
N LYS A 220 -7.84 65.55 31.15
CA LYS A 220 -9.30 65.72 30.91
C LYS A 220 -10.03 64.35 31.06
N PRO A 221 -11.36 64.33 31.32
CA PRO A 221 -11.98 63.36 32.23
C PRO A 221 -12.69 62.17 31.58
N GLN A 222 -12.95 61.20 32.45
CA GLN A 222 -13.74 59.96 32.32
C GLN A 222 -15.08 60.13 31.58
N ALA A 223 -15.36 59.17 30.70
CA ALA A 223 -16.72 58.74 30.37
C ALA A 223 -16.86 57.26 30.79
N LYS A 224 -17.85 56.99 31.65
CA LYS A 224 -18.20 55.65 32.14
C LYS A 224 -18.84 54.84 31.00
N SER A 225 -18.27 53.68 30.66
CA SER A 225 -18.96 52.63 29.91
C SER A 225 -19.66 51.67 30.88
N SER A 226 -20.92 51.40 30.62
CA SER A 226 -21.73 50.37 31.27
C SER A 226 -21.29 48.98 30.80
N GLU A 227 -20.99 48.08 31.74
CA GLU A 227 -20.79 46.65 31.50
C GLU A 227 -22.08 46.01 30.94
N SER A 228 -21.99 45.38 29.77
CA SER A 228 -22.89 44.29 29.39
C SER A 228 -22.13 42.98 29.55
N LYS A 229 -22.59 42.14 30.48
CA LYS A 229 -22.12 40.76 30.63
C LYS A 229 -22.67 39.95 29.45
N SER A 230 -21.79 39.47 28.57
CA SER A 230 -22.14 38.44 27.59
C SER A 230 -22.07 37.05 28.24
N ALA A 231 -23.10 36.24 27.98
CA ALA A 231 -23.22 34.85 28.38
C ALA A 231 -22.24 33.95 27.59
N PRO A 232 -21.86 32.76 28.10
CA PRO A 232 -20.91 31.89 27.41
C PRO A 232 -21.53 31.32 26.13
N ALA A 233 -20.74 31.32 25.05
CA ALA A 233 -21.14 30.78 23.75
C ALA A 233 -21.44 29.28 23.86
N LYS A 234 -22.60 28.85 23.36
CA LYS A 234 -22.94 27.44 23.17
C LYS A 234 -22.11 26.89 22.01
N GLN A 235 -21.29 25.86 22.27
CA GLN A 235 -20.68 25.01 21.24
C GLN A 235 -21.77 24.47 20.32
N THR A 236 -21.52 24.50 19.01
CA THR A 236 -22.42 23.91 18.01
C THR A 236 -22.36 22.38 18.09
N THR A 237 -23.41 21.69 17.66
CA THR A 237 -23.53 20.22 17.73
C THR A 237 -22.44 19.49 16.96
N ASP A 238 -21.89 20.12 15.91
CA ASP A 238 -20.89 19.52 15.03
C ASP A 238 -19.47 19.59 15.64
N GLU A 239 -19.16 20.64 16.39
CA GLU A 239 -17.88 20.76 17.12
C GLU A 239 -17.78 19.73 18.25
N ALA A 240 -18.87 19.50 18.98
CA ALA A 240 -18.91 18.48 20.03
C ALA A 240 -18.74 17.06 19.48
N ALA A 241 -19.35 16.75 18.33
CA ALA A 241 -19.18 15.46 17.66
C ALA A 241 -17.75 15.24 17.15
N ALA A 242 -17.11 16.29 16.62
CA ALA A 242 -15.71 16.23 16.21
C ALA A 242 -14.76 15.98 17.40
N GLU A 243 -14.98 16.66 18.53
CA GLU A 243 -14.20 16.44 19.76
C GLU A 243 -14.35 15.01 20.29
N GLU A 244 -15.56 14.42 20.22
CA GLU A 244 -15.81 13.04 20.62
C GLU A 244 -15.07 12.03 19.74
N ILE A 245 -15.08 12.22 18.41
CA ILE A 245 -14.34 11.38 17.46
C ILE A 245 -12.83 11.47 17.73
N ILE A 246 -12.31 12.68 17.96
CA ILE A 246 -10.90 12.90 18.30
C ILE A 246 -10.53 12.18 19.60
N ALA A 247 -11.39 12.29 20.63
CA ALA A 247 -11.18 11.62 21.91
C ALA A 247 -11.20 10.09 21.79
N MET A 248 -12.13 9.55 20.99
CA MET A 248 -12.24 8.11 20.72
C MET A 248 -11.00 7.58 19.98
N ASN A 249 -10.58 8.28 18.93
CA ASN A 249 -9.41 7.88 18.14
C ASN A 249 -8.12 7.98 18.95
N ARG A 250 -8.03 8.99 19.82
CA ARG A 250 -6.95 9.10 20.81
C ARG A 250 -6.91 7.90 21.75
N ALA A 251 -8.06 7.51 22.29
CA ALA A 251 -8.15 6.38 23.21
C ALA A 251 -7.73 5.05 22.54
N CYS A 252 -8.03 4.89 21.25
CA CYS A 252 -7.65 3.68 20.52
C CYS A 252 -6.13 3.62 20.25
N GLY A 253 -5.50 4.75 19.92
CA GLY A 253 -4.06 4.86 19.67
C GLY A 253 -3.18 4.70 20.90
N GLN A 254 -3.70 5.04 22.09
CA GLN A 254 -2.95 5.01 23.35
C GLN A 254 -2.39 3.62 23.68
N LYS A 255 -3.09 2.55 23.29
CA LYS A 255 -2.63 1.16 23.47
C LYS A 255 -1.38 0.82 22.64
N TYR A 256 -1.10 1.62 21.62
CA TYR A 256 0.01 1.46 20.69
C TYR A 256 1.12 2.48 20.92
N PHE A 257 1.12 3.23 22.02
CA PHE A 257 2.17 4.22 22.30
C PHE A 257 3.58 3.60 22.26
N ARG A 258 4.45 4.18 21.44
CA ARG A 258 5.81 3.71 21.10
C ARG A 258 5.87 2.31 20.49
N LYS A 259 4.74 1.77 20.04
CA LYS A 259 4.68 0.56 19.23
C LYS A 259 4.66 0.92 17.75
N ARG A 260 5.23 0.04 16.95
CA ARG A 260 5.27 0.15 15.49
C ARG A 260 3.94 -0.37 14.91
N ILE A 261 3.05 0.53 14.51
CA ILE A 261 1.80 0.16 13.82
C ILE A 261 2.01 -0.22 12.35
N TRP A 262 3.22 0.03 11.85
CA TRP A 262 3.76 -0.49 10.61
C TRP A 262 5.16 -1.06 10.87
N GLY A 263 5.44 -2.25 10.37
CA GLY A 263 6.77 -2.87 10.47
C GLY A 263 7.05 -3.68 11.76
N THR A 264 6.02 -4.19 12.44
CA THR A 264 6.13 -5.24 13.49
C THR A 264 4.88 -6.11 13.55
N THR A 265 4.87 -7.17 14.36
CA THR A 265 3.67 -8.00 14.59
C THR A 265 2.50 -7.26 15.23
N ASP A 266 2.75 -6.13 15.92
CA ASP A 266 1.69 -5.26 16.46
C ASP A 266 0.82 -4.65 15.34
N HIS A 267 1.37 -4.48 14.12
CA HIS A 267 0.63 -4.11 12.92
C HIS A 267 -0.54 -5.07 12.63
N PHE A 268 -0.26 -6.38 12.55
CA PHE A 268 -1.28 -7.39 12.22
C PHE A 268 -2.35 -7.48 13.30
N LYS A 269 -1.96 -7.36 14.57
CA LYS A 269 -2.91 -7.26 15.69
C LYS A 269 -3.83 -6.07 15.53
N ALA A 270 -3.28 -4.89 15.21
CA ALA A 270 -4.06 -3.69 14.99
C ALA A 270 -5.01 -3.84 13.79
N LEU A 271 -4.53 -4.37 12.66
CA LEU A 271 -5.34 -4.55 11.45
C LEU A 271 -6.50 -5.54 11.65
N LEU A 272 -6.28 -6.64 12.37
CA LEU A 272 -7.28 -7.68 12.60
C LEU A 272 -8.28 -7.35 13.72
N LEU A 273 -7.78 -6.79 14.83
CA LEU A 273 -8.58 -6.57 16.04
C LEU A 273 -9.21 -5.17 16.08
N ASN A 274 -8.56 -4.17 15.45
CA ASN A 274 -8.96 -2.77 15.52
C ASN A 274 -8.70 -2.02 14.21
N ASN A 275 -9.25 -2.56 13.11
CA ASN A 275 -9.05 -2.04 11.77
C ASN A 275 -9.33 -0.53 11.65
N ALA A 276 -10.47 -0.07 12.18
CA ALA A 276 -10.86 1.34 12.10
C ALA A 276 -9.83 2.26 12.77
N CYS A 277 -9.28 1.84 13.92
CA CYS A 277 -8.21 2.59 14.59
C CYS A 277 -6.93 2.62 13.74
N TRP A 278 -6.55 1.47 13.16
CA TRP A 278 -5.36 1.37 12.31
C TRP A 278 -5.48 2.25 11.06
N VAL A 279 -6.62 2.18 10.35
CA VAL A 279 -6.90 3.00 9.17
C VAL A 279 -6.84 4.47 9.54
N TYR A 280 -7.50 4.89 10.63
CA TYR A 280 -7.49 6.29 11.06
C TYR A 280 -6.08 6.79 11.38
N HIS A 281 -5.25 5.98 12.03
CA HIS A 281 -3.86 6.35 12.32
C HIS A 281 -3.02 6.43 11.04
N MET A 282 -3.20 5.49 10.12
CA MET A 282 -2.41 5.41 8.89
C MET A 282 -2.83 6.43 7.84
N MET A 283 -4.07 6.92 7.89
CA MET A 283 -4.54 8.02 7.05
C MET A 283 -3.83 9.32 7.41
N LEU A 284 -3.58 10.13 6.39
CA LEU A 284 -3.26 11.54 6.56
C LEU A 284 -4.54 12.37 6.46
N ASP A 285 -4.50 13.57 7.01
CA ASP A 285 -5.56 14.55 6.83
C ASP A 285 -5.69 14.90 5.34
N GLU A 286 -6.89 14.75 4.79
CA GLU A 286 -7.15 14.87 3.34
C GLU A 286 -6.95 16.30 2.82
N THR A 287 -6.96 17.30 3.69
CA THR A 287 -6.82 18.72 3.33
C THR A 287 -5.39 19.25 3.47
N THR A 288 -4.69 18.82 4.52
CA THR A 288 -3.35 19.33 4.84
C THR A 288 -2.23 18.36 4.49
N GLY A 289 -2.55 17.06 4.38
CA GLY A 289 -1.55 16.02 4.18
C GLY A 289 -0.64 15.79 5.37
N LEU A 290 -1.08 16.16 6.57
CA LEU A 290 -0.37 15.97 7.84
C LEU A 290 -1.10 14.92 8.70
N ASP A 291 -0.61 14.68 9.91
CA ASP A 291 -1.28 13.75 10.83
C ASP A 291 -2.70 14.28 11.17
N PRO A 292 -3.74 13.43 11.13
CA PRO A 292 -5.07 13.81 11.57
C PRO A 292 -5.09 14.27 13.03
N PRO A 293 -6.07 15.11 13.45
CA PRO A 293 -6.21 15.52 14.83
C PRO A 293 -6.28 14.32 15.78
N GLY A 294 -5.46 14.34 16.83
CA GLY A 294 -5.38 13.22 17.79
C GLY A 294 -4.45 12.08 17.39
N VAL A 295 -3.80 12.13 16.22
CA VAL A 295 -2.81 11.15 15.77
C VAL A 295 -1.42 11.79 15.75
N LYS A 296 -0.40 11.03 16.14
CA LYS A 296 1.00 11.40 15.93
C LYS A 296 1.80 10.16 15.56
N LEU A 297 2.27 10.09 14.32
CA LEU A 297 3.08 8.98 13.82
C LEU A 297 4.43 9.46 13.35
N ARG A 298 5.50 8.75 13.71
CA ARG A 298 6.85 9.09 13.28
C ARG A 298 7.56 7.85 12.75
N ALA A 299 8.45 8.06 11.80
CA ALA A 299 9.31 6.99 11.31
C ALA A 299 10.20 6.48 12.45
N ALA A 300 10.28 5.15 12.59
CA ALA A 300 11.31 4.50 13.39
C ALA A 300 12.70 4.96 12.92
N GLN A 301 13.67 5.01 13.84
CA GLN A 301 15.02 5.52 13.57
C GLN A 301 16.06 4.42 13.80
N GLY A 302 17.24 4.58 13.19
CA GLY A 302 18.33 3.59 13.23
C GLY A 302 18.16 2.47 12.20
N LEU A 303 19.16 1.59 12.09
CA LEU A 303 19.18 0.49 11.10
C LEU A 303 17.98 -0.46 11.25
N ASP A 304 17.62 -0.78 12.51
CA ASP A 304 16.46 -1.59 12.89
C ASP A 304 15.11 -1.08 12.34
N ALA A 305 15.05 0.15 11.81
CA ALA A 305 13.83 0.69 11.21
C ALA A 305 13.49 0.05 9.85
N ALA A 306 14.48 -0.51 9.15
CA ALA A 306 14.28 -1.15 7.83
C ALA A 306 15.07 -2.45 7.61
N ASP A 307 15.74 -3.00 8.63
CA ASP A 307 16.41 -4.31 8.55
C ASP A 307 15.42 -5.43 8.22
N TYR A 308 14.52 -5.69 9.16
CA TYR A 308 13.42 -6.63 9.04
C TYR A 308 12.12 -5.88 9.25
N LEU A 309 11.29 -5.83 8.21
CA LEU A 309 9.98 -5.18 8.32
C LEU A 309 9.03 -6.03 9.16
N PHE A 310 9.14 -7.35 9.09
CA PHE A 310 8.44 -8.29 9.96
C PHE A 310 9.39 -9.44 10.30
N PRO A 311 9.17 -10.22 11.37
CA PRO A 311 9.93 -11.44 11.61
C PRO A 311 10.00 -12.30 10.34
N GLY A 312 11.20 -12.71 9.94
CA GLY A 312 11.44 -13.48 8.70
C GLY A 312 11.41 -12.66 7.40
N TYR A 313 10.84 -11.44 7.39
CA TYR A 313 10.77 -10.57 6.22
C TYR A 313 11.87 -9.51 6.24
N TRP A 314 13.03 -9.83 5.66
CA TRP A 314 14.16 -8.90 5.52
C TRP A 314 13.83 -7.80 4.49
N VAL A 315 14.40 -6.60 4.61
CA VAL A 315 14.41 -5.59 3.53
C VAL A 315 15.85 -5.16 3.31
N TRP A 316 16.44 -4.44 4.26
CA TRP A 316 17.85 -4.02 4.19
C TRP A 316 18.81 -4.92 4.95
N ALA A 317 18.33 -5.84 5.79
CA ALA A 317 19.17 -6.65 6.67
C ALA A 317 20.30 -7.38 5.96
N LYS A 318 20.03 -7.90 4.75
CA LYS A 318 21.00 -8.62 3.91
C LYS A 318 22.15 -7.73 3.44
N LEU A 319 21.85 -6.54 2.96
CA LEU A 319 22.84 -5.56 2.53
C LEU A 319 23.61 -4.98 3.74
N ILE A 320 22.90 -4.65 4.82
CA ILE A 320 23.49 -4.10 6.06
C ILE A 320 24.46 -5.11 6.70
N SER A 321 24.11 -6.39 6.73
CA SER A 321 25.01 -7.45 7.24
C SER A 321 26.28 -7.57 6.39
N ASN A 322 26.15 -7.45 5.06
CA ASN A 322 27.28 -7.50 4.14
C ASN A 322 28.18 -6.26 4.26
N LEU A 323 27.60 -5.07 4.46
CA LEU A 323 28.35 -3.86 4.80
C LEU A 323 29.06 -4.02 6.15
N GLY A 324 28.38 -4.60 7.15
CA GLY A 324 28.98 -4.91 8.46
C GLY A 324 30.22 -5.79 8.36
N ALA A 325 30.24 -6.75 7.43
CA ALA A 325 31.42 -7.60 7.18
C ALA A 325 32.65 -6.83 6.68
N LEU A 326 32.47 -5.67 6.03
CA LEU A 326 33.54 -4.77 5.61
C LEU A 326 33.99 -3.78 6.70
N GLY A 327 33.33 -3.80 7.86
CA GLY A 327 33.59 -2.88 8.97
C GLY A 327 32.69 -1.65 9.03
N TYR A 328 31.53 -1.68 8.36
CA TYR A 328 30.50 -0.65 8.56
C TYR A 328 29.73 -0.87 9.88
N ASP A 329 29.39 0.21 10.56
CA ASP A 329 28.64 0.24 11.80
C ASP A 329 27.72 1.49 11.85
N ASN A 330 27.08 1.75 12.99
CA ASN A 330 26.19 2.90 13.16
C ASN A 330 26.87 4.28 13.04
N ASN A 331 28.21 4.36 13.04
CA ASN A 331 28.95 5.61 12.97
C ASN A 331 29.29 6.00 11.52
N ASN A 332 29.51 5.03 10.65
CA ASN A 332 29.87 5.25 9.25
C ASN A 332 28.80 4.76 8.24
N MET A 333 27.69 4.19 8.74
CA MET A 333 26.52 3.82 7.96
C MET A 333 25.25 4.34 8.63
N HIS A 334 24.41 5.02 7.87
CA HIS A 334 23.17 5.63 8.38
C HIS A 334 21.98 5.30 7.49
N LEU A 335 20.91 4.77 8.09
CA LEU A 335 19.62 4.62 7.44
C LEU A 335 18.77 5.88 7.67
N ALA A 336 18.56 6.66 6.61
CA ALA A 336 17.77 7.89 6.61
C ALA A 336 16.27 7.60 6.52
N ALA A 337 15.73 6.95 7.56
CA ALA A 337 14.31 6.58 7.62
C ALA A 337 13.37 7.80 7.69
N TYR A 338 12.25 7.73 6.98
CA TYR A 338 11.24 8.79 6.87
C TYR A 338 9.83 8.25 6.84
N ASP A 339 8.84 9.13 7.02
CA ASP A 339 7.43 8.81 6.89
C ASP A 339 7.01 8.87 5.42
N TRP A 340 7.09 7.73 4.76
CA TRP A 340 6.80 7.54 3.34
C TRP A 340 5.36 7.87 2.92
N ARG A 341 4.45 8.17 3.86
CA ARG A 341 3.08 8.60 3.54
C ARG A 341 3.03 10.07 3.12
N LEU A 342 3.92 10.90 3.66
CA LEU A 342 3.89 12.35 3.46
C LEU A 342 4.34 12.74 2.05
N SER A 343 3.83 13.89 1.57
CA SER A 343 4.44 14.57 0.43
C SER A 343 5.83 15.08 0.85
N PHE A 344 6.74 15.24 -0.11
CA PHE A 344 8.13 15.60 0.21
C PHE A 344 8.24 17.01 0.83
N ALA A 345 7.41 17.96 0.40
CA ALA A 345 7.32 19.26 1.08
C ALA A 345 6.88 19.11 2.55
N ASN A 346 5.94 18.21 2.83
CA ASN A 346 5.47 17.94 4.20
C ASN A 346 6.50 17.18 5.04
N LEU A 347 7.41 16.40 4.44
CA LEU A 347 8.53 15.79 5.16
C LEU A 347 9.43 16.86 5.82
N GLU A 348 9.72 17.95 5.10
CA GLU A 348 10.47 19.06 5.68
C GLU A 348 9.62 19.85 6.68
N LYS A 349 8.39 20.21 6.30
CA LYS A 349 7.51 21.03 7.15
C LYS A 349 7.21 20.37 8.50
N ARG A 350 6.95 19.05 8.53
CA ARG A 350 6.54 18.33 9.74
C ARG A 350 7.74 17.83 10.54
N ASP A 351 8.71 17.24 9.86
CA ASP A 351 9.76 16.46 10.51
C ASP A 351 11.16 17.07 10.37
N LEU A 352 11.32 18.16 9.61
CA LEU A 352 12.62 18.72 9.20
C LEU A 352 13.53 17.64 8.60
N TYR A 353 12.94 16.73 7.80
CA TYR A 353 13.63 15.53 7.32
C TYR A 353 14.85 15.87 6.47
N PHE A 354 14.76 16.80 5.52
CA PHE A 354 15.88 17.15 4.64
C PHE A 354 16.93 17.95 5.38
N THR A 355 16.52 18.84 6.30
CA THR A 355 17.45 19.51 7.23
C THR A 355 18.23 18.50 8.07
N LYS A 356 17.56 17.48 8.62
CA LYS A 356 18.22 16.41 9.38
C LYS A 356 19.15 15.59 8.49
N LEU A 357 18.71 15.20 7.29
CA LEU A 357 19.52 14.44 6.34
C LEU A 357 20.81 15.19 5.94
N LYS A 358 20.69 16.49 5.64
CA LYS A 358 21.82 17.38 5.39
C LYS A 358 22.81 17.36 6.57
N ASN A 359 22.32 17.56 7.79
CA ASN A 359 23.17 17.57 8.98
C ASN A 359 23.82 16.20 9.25
N THR A 360 23.10 15.09 9.03
CA THR A 360 23.65 13.74 9.16
C THR A 360 24.81 13.52 8.19
N ILE A 361 24.67 13.97 6.93
CA ILE A 361 25.74 13.86 5.93
C ILE A 361 26.96 14.71 6.34
N GLU A 362 26.74 15.91 6.85
CA GLU A 362 27.81 16.78 7.36
C GLU A 362 28.54 16.16 8.56
N ILE A 363 27.80 15.60 9.52
CA ILE A 363 28.36 14.91 10.70
C ILE A 363 29.15 13.67 10.27
N SER A 364 28.61 12.89 9.34
CA SER A 364 29.27 11.70 8.77
C SER A 364 30.62 12.06 8.12
N TYR A 365 30.66 13.16 7.37
CA TYR A 365 31.88 13.69 6.77
C TYR A 365 32.94 14.09 7.82
N LEU A 366 32.51 14.71 8.92
CA LEU A 366 33.43 15.06 10.02
C LEU A 366 33.93 13.81 10.74
N HIS A 367 33.06 12.83 10.97
CA HIS A 367 33.42 11.56 11.60
C HIS A 367 34.47 10.79 10.78
N ALA A 368 34.36 10.83 9.46
CA ALA A 368 35.33 10.24 8.54
C ALA A 368 36.59 11.09 8.28
N GLY A 369 36.81 12.17 9.05
CA GLY A 369 38.06 12.94 9.04
C GLY A 369 38.14 14.08 8.02
N GLY A 370 37.06 14.39 7.30
CA GLY A 370 36.95 15.58 6.47
C GLY A 370 37.83 15.64 5.21
N GLY A 371 38.25 14.49 4.68
CA GLY A 371 39.02 14.38 3.43
C GLY A 371 38.16 13.99 2.20
N PRO A 372 38.79 13.72 1.05
CA PRO A 372 38.09 13.22 -0.15
C PRO A 372 37.36 11.90 0.08
N ASP A 373 37.89 11.04 0.95
CA ASP A 373 37.30 9.75 1.32
C ASP A 373 36.15 9.88 2.33
N ALA A 374 36.04 11.02 3.00
CA ALA A 374 34.96 11.29 3.96
C ALA A 374 33.61 11.62 3.30
N ARG A 375 33.59 11.79 1.97
CA ARG A 375 32.36 12.01 1.21
C ARG A 375 31.49 10.76 1.23
N SER A 376 30.19 10.95 1.42
CA SER A 376 29.23 9.85 1.58
C SER A 376 28.79 9.27 0.24
N VAL A 377 28.74 7.94 0.16
CA VAL A 377 28.02 7.23 -0.91
C VAL A 377 26.55 7.11 -0.51
N VAL A 378 25.66 7.59 -1.36
CA VAL A 378 24.22 7.53 -1.11
C VAL A 378 23.63 6.34 -1.85
N VAL A 379 23.02 5.41 -1.13
CA VAL A 379 22.36 4.22 -1.68
C VAL A 379 20.86 4.37 -1.48
N THR A 380 20.12 4.41 -2.59
CA THR A 380 18.67 4.63 -2.58
C THR A 380 17.96 3.41 -3.13
N HIS A 381 16.77 3.10 -2.62
CA HIS A 381 15.91 2.04 -3.16
C HIS A 381 14.53 2.56 -3.52
N SER A 382 14.01 2.18 -4.68
CA SER A 382 12.61 2.46 -5.07
C SER A 382 12.28 3.96 -4.98
N MET A 383 11.23 4.34 -4.26
CA MET A 383 10.84 5.74 -4.01
C MET A 383 11.95 6.57 -3.35
N GLY A 384 12.88 5.94 -2.62
CA GLY A 384 14.02 6.62 -2.00
C GLY A 384 14.89 7.35 -3.02
N SER A 385 14.94 6.88 -4.27
CA SER A 385 15.64 7.56 -5.36
C SER A 385 14.98 8.90 -5.73
N THR A 386 13.65 8.95 -5.71
CA THR A 386 12.87 10.18 -5.94
C THR A 386 12.99 11.14 -4.76
N VAL A 387 13.05 10.62 -3.52
CA VAL A 387 13.34 11.42 -2.32
C VAL A 387 14.72 12.06 -2.40
N PHE A 388 15.73 11.31 -2.86
CA PHE A 388 17.08 11.84 -3.04
C PHE A 388 17.16 12.88 -4.16
N MET A 389 16.46 12.68 -5.27
CA MET A 389 16.30 13.70 -6.32
C MET A 389 15.71 15.00 -5.77
N TYR A 390 14.66 14.90 -4.95
CA TYR A 390 14.06 16.05 -4.28
C TYR A 390 15.07 16.71 -3.34
N PHE A 391 15.79 15.93 -2.53
CA PHE A 391 16.80 16.45 -1.60
C PHE A 391 17.90 17.24 -2.32
N MET A 392 18.44 16.72 -3.43
CA MET A 392 19.45 17.44 -4.23
C MET A 392 18.93 18.78 -4.76
N SER A 393 17.66 18.81 -5.17
CA SER A 393 17.00 20.03 -5.66
C SER A 393 16.71 21.02 -4.53
N TRP A 394 16.30 20.51 -3.36
CA TRP A 394 16.11 21.29 -2.15
C TRP A 394 17.44 21.92 -1.67
N ILE A 395 18.56 21.20 -1.73
CA ILE A 395 19.88 21.73 -1.36
C ILE A 395 20.31 22.90 -2.24
N ARG A 396 20.09 22.80 -3.55
CA ARG A 396 20.54 23.81 -4.53
C ARG A 396 19.59 25.00 -4.68
N SER A 397 18.34 24.87 -4.26
CA SER A 397 17.33 25.91 -4.40
C SER A 397 17.43 26.94 -3.28
N ASP A 398 17.19 28.20 -3.62
CA ASP A 398 17.12 29.31 -2.66
C ASP A 398 15.86 29.22 -1.78
N THR A 399 14.80 28.56 -2.27
CA THR A 399 13.57 28.30 -1.51
C THR A 399 13.67 27.07 -0.60
N GLY A 400 14.71 26.25 -0.80
CA GLY A 400 15.01 25.07 0.01
C GLY A 400 16.06 25.40 1.08
N ALA A 401 17.23 24.75 1.00
CA ALA A 401 18.32 24.95 1.94
C ALA A 401 19.21 26.15 1.62
N GLY A 402 19.24 26.60 0.36
CA GLY A 402 20.15 27.65 -0.12
C GLY A 402 21.64 27.33 0.06
N ALA A 403 22.01 26.04 0.17
CA ALA A 403 23.39 25.62 0.40
C ALA A 403 24.21 25.56 -0.90
N GLY A 404 23.53 25.55 -2.06
CA GLY A 404 24.14 25.57 -3.38
C GLY A 404 24.82 24.25 -3.76
N GLU A 405 25.29 24.19 -5.00
CA GLU A 405 25.90 22.97 -5.57
C GLU A 405 27.28 22.67 -4.94
N GLN A 406 27.92 23.66 -4.32
CA GLN A 406 29.18 23.48 -3.59
C GLN A 406 29.03 22.50 -2.42
N TRP A 407 27.85 22.48 -1.77
CA TRP A 407 27.56 21.51 -0.73
C TRP A 407 27.58 20.09 -1.29
N ILE A 408 26.91 19.87 -2.42
CA ILE A 408 26.83 18.57 -3.10
C ILE A 408 28.22 18.06 -3.46
N GLN A 409 29.05 18.91 -4.06
CA GLN A 409 30.43 18.58 -4.45
C GLN A 409 31.32 18.23 -3.26
N LYS A 410 31.10 18.90 -2.12
CA LYS A 410 31.91 18.71 -0.92
C LYS A 410 31.58 17.44 -0.16
N TYR A 411 30.29 17.05 -0.10
CA TYR A 411 29.83 16.02 0.83
C TYR A 411 29.45 14.69 0.17
N LEU A 412 29.14 14.66 -1.12
CA LEU A 412 28.66 13.45 -1.80
C LEU A 412 29.75 12.83 -2.69
N LYS A 413 29.90 11.51 -2.62
CA LYS A 413 30.93 10.76 -3.36
C LYS A 413 30.39 10.11 -4.63
N ASP A 414 29.32 9.32 -4.50
CA ASP A 414 28.65 8.59 -5.57
C ASP A 414 27.17 8.38 -5.18
N TRP A 415 26.32 8.14 -6.19
CA TRP A 415 24.93 7.75 -5.99
C TRP A 415 24.66 6.36 -6.57
N VAL A 416 24.21 5.44 -5.71
CA VAL A 416 23.73 4.12 -6.10
C VAL A 416 22.20 4.12 -6.07
N ASN A 417 21.58 4.08 -7.25
CA ASN A 417 20.15 4.02 -7.45
C ASN A 417 19.69 2.56 -7.67
N ILE A 418 19.08 1.95 -6.65
CA ILE A 418 18.56 0.58 -6.72
C ILE A 418 17.08 0.61 -7.06
N ALA A 419 16.70 0.07 -8.22
CA ALA A 419 15.31 -0.09 -8.66
C ALA A 419 14.47 1.20 -8.51
N GLY A 420 15.05 2.37 -8.81
CA GLY A 420 14.42 3.67 -8.58
C GLY A 420 13.17 3.91 -9.43
N THR A 421 12.14 4.49 -8.84
CA THR A 421 10.87 4.84 -9.51
C THR A 421 10.91 6.23 -10.15
N LEU A 422 11.99 6.54 -10.87
CA LEU A 422 12.29 7.90 -11.37
C LEU A 422 11.21 8.47 -12.31
N LEU A 423 10.53 7.62 -13.09
CA LEU A 423 9.43 8.03 -13.96
C LEU A 423 8.05 7.59 -13.44
N GLY A 424 7.97 7.14 -12.19
CA GLY A 424 6.73 6.68 -11.56
C GLY A 424 6.33 5.25 -11.96
N VAL A 425 5.23 4.78 -11.39
CA VAL A 425 4.73 3.41 -11.54
C VAL A 425 3.26 3.42 -11.95
N PRO A 426 2.87 2.67 -13.01
CA PRO A 426 1.46 2.53 -13.38
C PRO A 426 0.58 1.99 -12.24
N LYS A 427 1.15 1.17 -11.35
CA LYS A 427 0.50 0.63 -10.13
C LYS A 427 -0.10 1.72 -9.22
N ALA A 428 0.46 2.93 -9.21
CA ALA A 428 -0.06 4.01 -8.35
C ALA A 428 -1.49 4.44 -8.75
N LEU A 429 -1.82 4.42 -10.05
CA LEU A 429 -3.13 4.86 -10.56
C LEU A 429 -4.31 4.02 -10.02
N PRO A 430 -4.37 2.68 -10.21
CA PRO A 430 -5.49 1.87 -9.74
C PRO A 430 -5.57 1.83 -8.21
N THR A 431 -4.45 1.96 -7.50
CA THR A 431 -4.47 2.01 -6.03
C THR A 431 -5.19 3.26 -5.52
N MET A 432 -5.04 4.39 -6.20
CA MET A 432 -5.80 5.60 -5.87
C MET A 432 -7.23 5.57 -6.42
N LEU A 433 -7.46 4.93 -7.57
CA LEU A 433 -8.79 4.85 -8.18
C LEU A 433 -9.73 3.93 -7.39
N SER A 434 -9.44 2.62 -7.35
CA SER A 434 -10.30 1.60 -6.74
C SER A 434 -9.70 0.90 -5.50
N GLY A 435 -8.45 1.23 -5.13
CA GLY A 435 -7.77 0.53 -4.04
C GLY A 435 -7.35 -0.88 -4.42
N GLU A 436 -7.23 -1.16 -5.72
CA GLU A 436 -6.81 -2.44 -6.28
C GLU A 436 -5.45 -2.31 -6.98
N MET A 437 -4.72 -3.42 -7.03
CA MET A 437 -3.46 -3.63 -7.74
C MET A 437 -3.42 -5.09 -8.20
N LYS A 438 -2.45 -5.49 -9.03
CA LYS A 438 -2.27 -6.88 -9.49
C LYS A 438 -2.39 -7.89 -8.34
N ASP A 439 -1.71 -7.64 -7.23
CA ASP A 439 -1.67 -8.58 -6.10
C ASP A 439 -3.03 -8.76 -5.43
N THR A 440 -3.87 -7.71 -5.40
CA THR A 440 -5.24 -7.80 -4.87
C THR A 440 -6.24 -8.33 -5.90
N ALA A 441 -6.03 -8.01 -7.18
CA ALA A 441 -6.88 -8.43 -8.30
C ALA A 441 -6.73 -9.93 -8.61
N MET A 442 -5.54 -10.49 -8.33
CA MET A 442 -5.23 -11.91 -8.53
C MET A 442 -5.53 -12.78 -7.29
N LEU A 443 -6.10 -12.21 -6.21
CA LEU A 443 -6.52 -13.00 -5.04
C LEU A 443 -7.63 -13.99 -5.43
N ASN A 444 -7.61 -15.18 -4.82
CA ASN A 444 -8.73 -16.11 -5.01
C ASN A 444 -9.99 -15.61 -4.28
N GLY A 445 -11.16 -16.17 -4.64
CA GLY A 445 -12.45 -15.68 -4.14
C GLY A 445 -12.60 -15.67 -2.62
N LEU A 446 -11.94 -16.58 -1.90
CA LEU A 446 -11.94 -16.59 -0.43
C LEU A 446 -11.07 -15.47 0.13
N GLN A 447 -9.88 -15.26 -0.43
CA GLN A 447 -8.94 -14.21 0.01
C GLN A 447 -9.49 -12.81 -0.29
N ALA A 448 -10.03 -12.60 -1.49
CA ALA A 448 -10.71 -11.37 -1.86
C ALA A 448 -11.91 -11.10 -0.93
N PHE A 449 -12.68 -12.14 -0.57
CA PHE A 449 -13.79 -12.02 0.37
C PHE A 449 -13.32 -11.63 1.79
N VAL A 450 -12.23 -12.24 2.28
CA VAL A 450 -11.66 -11.89 3.59
C VAL A 450 -11.14 -10.46 3.60
N LEU A 451 -10.40 -10.07 2.56
CA LEU A 451 -9.88 -8.73 2.41
C LEU A 451 -11.02 -7.70 2.42
N GLU A 452 -12.05 -7.92 1.61
CA GLU A 452 -13.14 -6.96 1.41
C GLU A 452 -14.10 -6.87 2.59
N ASN A 453 -14.41 -7.99 3.25
CA ASN A 453 -15.45 -8.01 4.30
C ASN A 453 -14.89 -7.91 5.72
N TYR A 454 -13.61 -8.17 5.93
CA TYR A 454 -13.04 -8.29 7.28
C TYR A 454 -11.76 -7.49 7.50
N LEU A 455 -11.00 -7.17 6.46
CA LEU A 455 -9.83 -6.29 6.55
C LEU A 455 -10.24 -4.88 6.12
N MET A 456 -10.08 -4.53 4.84
CA MET A 456 -10.39 -3.19 4.35
C MET A 456 -11.14 -3.30 3.04
N THR A 457 -12.25 -2.58 2.90
CA THR A 457 -12.99 -2.52 1.64
C THR A 457 -12.17 -1.81 0.56
N ARG A 458 -12.48 -2.04 -0.73
CA ARG A 458 -11.89 -1.29 -1.86
C ARG A 458 -11.96 0.21 -1.65
N ALA A 459 -13.13 0.72 -1.27
CA ALA A 459 -13.34 2.13 -1.00
C ALA A 459 -12.49 2.66 0.17
N GLN A 460 -12.34 1.88 1.26
CA GLN A 460 -11.47 2.26 2.37
C GLN A 460 -9.99 2.29 1.97
N ARG A 461 -9.54 1.31 1.16
CA ARG A 461 -8.17 1.28 0.64
C ARG A 461 -7.91 2.44 -0.30
N ALA A 462 -8.81 2.72 -1.24
CA ALA A 462 -8.71 3.85 -2.15
C ALA A 462 -8.61 5.17 -1.37
N ARG A 463 -9.48 5.37 -0.37
CA ARG A 463 -9.45 6.55 0.49
C ARG A 463 -8.13 6.68 1.27
N LEU A 464 -7.65 5.58 1.85
CA LEU A 464 -6.36 5.54 2.55
C LEU A 464 -5.21 5.92 1.61
N PHE A 465 -5.13 5.30 0.43
CA PHE A 465 -4.07 5.57 -0.55
C PHE A 465 -4.13 6.99 -1.13
N ARG A 466 -5.33 7.55 -1.32
CA ARG A 466 -5.51 8.98 -1.70
C ARG A 466 -5.04 9.93 -0.62
N SER A 467 -5.01 9.53 0.65
CA SER A 467 -4.44 10.38 1.71
C SER A 467 -2.90 10.45 1.65
N TRP A 468 -2.22 9.50 1.00
CA TRP A 468 -0.76 9.42 0.99
C TRP A 468 -0.14 10.22 -0.16
N GLY A 469 0.30 11.44 0.14
CA GLY A 469 1.06 12.28 -0.82
C GLY A 469 2.39 11.66 -1.27
N GLY A 470 3.00 10.78 -0.48
CA GLY A 470 4.18 10.03 -0.90
C GLY A 470 3.89 9.08 -2.06
N LEU A 471 2.74 8.38 -2.01
CA LEU A 471 2.28 7.53 -3.13
C LEU A 471 2.00 8.35 -4.38
N ALA A 472 1.43 9.55 -4.24
CA ALA A 472 1.17 10.47 -5.34
C ALA A 472 2.45 10.90 -6.08
N SER A 473 3.59 10.93 -5.40
CA SER A 473 4.88 11.25 -6.00
C SER A 473 5.38 10.20 -6.99
N MET A 474 4.78 9.00 -6.98
CA MET A 474 5.13 7.90 -7.88
C MET A 474 4.13 7.73 -9.01
N LEU A 475 3.18 8.66 -9.20
CA LEU A 475 2.37 8.69 -10.42
C LEU A 475 3.28 8.89 -11.66
N PRO A 476 2.90 8.35 -12.83
CA PRO A 476 3.73 8.40 -14.03
C PRO A 476 4.19 9.81 -14.43
N TYR A 477 5.49 10.01 -14.63
CA TYR A 477 6.08 11.25 -15.14
C TYR A 477 6.31 11.19 -16.65
N GLY A 478 6.20 12.35 -17.30
CA GLY A 478 6.46 12.56 -18.71
C GLY A 478 5.26 12.29 -19.63
N GLY A 479 4.11 11.93 -19.07
CA GLY A 479 2.84 11.84 -19.77
C GLY A 479 2.90 10.98 -21.03
N GLU A 480 2.20 11.42 -22.06
CA GLU A 480 2.17 10.75 -23.37
C GLU A 480 3.54 10.67 -24.08
N THR A 481 4.48 11.56 -23.75
CA THR A 481 5.83 11.55 -24.35
C THR A 481 6.63 10.33 -23.93
N ILE A 482 6.53 9.94 -22.65
CA ILE A 482 7.24 8.78 -22.11
C ILE A 482 6.39 7.51 -22.25
N TRP A 483 5.11 7.60 -21.90
CA TRP A 483 4.27 6.42 -21.73
C TRP A 483 3.35 6.12 -22.92
N GLY A 484 3.46 6.86 -24.01
CA GLY A 484 2.71 6.64 -25.24
C GLY A 484 1.35 7.33 -25.28
N ARG A 485 0.82 7.47 -26.50
CA ARG A 485 -0.48 8.07 -26.80
C ARG A 485 -1.53 7.01 -27.02
N VAL A 486 -2.78 7.30 -26.61
CA VAL A 486 -3.92 6.41 -26.87
C VAL A 486 -4.02 6.11 -28.38
N GLY A 487 -4.10 4.83 -28.73
CA GLY A 487 -4.23 4.35 -30.10
C GLY A 487 -2.92 4.21 -30.87
N GLN A 488 -1.77 4.44 -30.22
CA GLN A 488 -0.44 4.22 -30.78
C GLN A 488 0.35 3.25 -29.89
N PRO A 489 1.20 2.36 -30.44
CA PRO A 489 2.09 1.54 -29.62
C PRO A 489 2.94 2.43 -28.71
N ALA A 490 3.02 2.09 -27.43
CA ALA A 490 3.83 2.87 -26.50
C ALA A 490 5.33 2.57 -26.71
N PRO A 491 6.25 3.48 -26.31
CA PRO A 491 7.68 3.28 -26.53
C PRO A 491 8.24 2.01 -25.87
N ASP A 492 7.65 1.59 -24.75
CA ASP A 492 8.01 0.38 -24.00
C ASP A 492 7.44 -0.91 -24.59
N GLU A 493 6.71 -0.81 -25.69
CA GLU A 493 6.08 -1.91 -26.41
C GLU A 493 6.87 -2.10 -27.70
N GLY A 494 7.64 -3.19 -27.77
CA GLY A 494 8.29 -3.58 -29.02
C GLY A 494 7.28 -3.91 -30.13
N GLU A 495 7.72 -4.62 -31.17
CA GLU A 495 6.81 -5.20 -32.17
C GLU A 495 6.04 -6.41 -31.61
N THR A 496 5.51 -6.30 -30.39
CA THR A 496 4.67 -7.34 -29.77
C THR A 496 3.33 -7.42 -30.50
N GLU A 497 2.78 -8.63 -30.66
CA GLU A 497 1.50 -8.88 -31.36
C GLU A 497 0.29 -8.18 -30.71
N ASN A 498 0.40 -7.70 -29.45
CA ASN A 498 -0.70 -7.09 -28.68
C ASN A 498 -0.26 -5.86 -27.84
N PRO A 499 -0.10 -4.67 -28.44
CA PRO A 499 0.29 -3.46 -27.69
C PRO A 499 -0.84 -2.98 -26.75
N SER A 500 -0.49 -2.29 -25.66
CA SER A 500 -1.47 -1.59 -24.79
C SER A 500 -2.10 -0.39 -25.50
N PHE A 501 -1.46 0.09 -26.57
CA PHE A 501 -1.80 1.28 -27.34
C PHE A 501 -1.69 2.58 -26.53
N GLY A 502 -0.70 2.66 -25.61
CA GLY A 502 -0.48 3.83 -24.77
C GLY A 502 -1.57 4.06 -23.71
N GLU A 503 -2.44 3.08 -23.50
CA GLU A 503 -3.55 3.16 -22.56
C GLU A 503 -3.14 2.67 -21.17
N PHE A 504 -3.53 3.40 -20.13
CA PHE A 504 -3.34 2.99 -18.73
C PHE A 504 -4.60 2.41 -18.11
N LEU A 505 -5.75 3.02 -18.42
CA LEU A 505 -7.06 2.62 -17.89
C LEU A 505 -8.03 2.45 -19.06
N THR A 506 -8.71 1.31 -19.10
CA THR A 506 -9.77 1.00 -20.07
C THR A 506 -11.04 0.65 -19.31
N PHE A 507 -12.12 1.41 -19.53
CA PHE A 507 -13.42 1.18 -18.91
C PHE A 507 -14.40 0.56 -19.90
N TYR A 508 -14.94 -0.60 -19.56
CA TYR A 508 -16.01 -1.25 -20.32
C TYR A 508 -17.39 -0.80 -19.83
N PRO A 509 -18.36 -0.58 -20.72
CA PRO A 509 -19.72 -0.24 -20.34
C PRO A 509 -20.37 -1.41 -19.59
N ALA A 510 -21.15 -1.11 -18.55
CA ALA A 510 -21.89 -2.09 -17.75
C ALA A 510 -22.69 -3.05 -18.65
N LYS A 511 -22.54 -4.37 -18.44
CA LYS A 511 -23.32 -5.40 -19.15
C LYS A 511 -24.80 -5.21 -18.80
N LYS A 512 -25.65 -4.90 -19.79
CA LYS A 512 -27.10 -4.90 -19.58
C LYS A 512 -27.58 -6.29 -19.18
N THR A 513 -28.35 -6.39 -18.10
CA THR A 513 -29.22 -7.53 -17.86
C THR A 513 -30.24 -7.63 -18.99
N VAL A 514 -30.62 -8.86 -19.37
CA VAL A 514 -31.46 -9.19 -20.53
C VAL A 514 -32.80 -8.42 -20.55
N GLU A 515 -33.28 -7.94 -19.41
CA GLU A 515 -34.53 -7.18 -19.27
C GLU A 515 -34.46 -5.72 -19.79
N ASP A 516 -33.27 -5.10 -19.87
CA ASP A 516 -33.10 -3.71 -20.35
C ASP A 516 -33.00 -3.56 -21.87
N SER A 517 -33.14 -4.66 -22.60
CA SER A 517 -33.04 -4.69 -24.07
C SER A 517 -34.37 -4.41 -24.77
N GLN A 518 -35.49 -4.29 -24.04
CA GLN A 518 -36.82 -4.11 -24.65
C GLN A 518 -37.42 -2.70 -24.58
N LYS A 519 -36.80 -1.72 -23.91
CA LYS A 519 -37.46 -0.41 -23.67
C LYS A 519 -36.80 0.85 -24.22
N THR A 520 -35.63 0.81 -24.86
CA THR A 520 -35.03 2.04 -25.41
C THR A 520 -34.47 1.83 -26.80
N GLY A 521 -35.19 2.33 -27.81
CA GLY A 521 -34.84 2.29 -29.23
C GLY A 521 -33.74 3.29 -29.66
N ASN A 522 -32.96 3.86 -28.75
CA ASN A 522 -31.81 4.70 -29.08
C ASN A 522 -30.51 3.91 -28.86
N ARG A 523 -29.95 3.38 -29.94
CA ARG A 523 -28.58 2.84 -29.99
C ARG A 523 -27.58 4.01 -29.91
N SER A 524 -27.38 4.55 -28.71
CA SER A 524 -26.05 5.06 -28.35
C SER A 524 -25.24 3.86 -27.90
N THR A 525 -24.40 3.33 -28.79
CA THR A 525 -23.34 2.40 -28.38
C THR A 525 -22.44 3.16 -27.41
N LYS A 526 -22.62 2.95 -26.09
CA LYS A 526 -21.69 3.50 -25.08
C LYS A 526 -20.29 3.02 -25.46
N LYS A 527 -19.45 3.96 -25.89
CA LYS A 527 -18.09 3.73 -26.37
C LYS A 527 -17.20 3.36 -25.18
N THR A 528 -16.33 2.36 -25.34
CA THR A 528 -15.25 2.06 -24.39
C THR A 528 -14.44 3.33 -24.15
N MET A 529 -14.23 3.70 -22.89
CA MET A 529 -13.44 4.86 -22.51
C MET A 529 -12.01 4.39 -22.21
N THR A 530 -11.04 4.95 -22.90
CA THR A 530 -9.62 4.64 -22.74
C THR A 530 -8.86 5.90 -22.38
N LEU A 531 -7.94 5.78 -21.42
CA LEU A 531 -7.18 6.91 -20.88
C LEU A 531 -5.67 6.68 -21.04
N SER A 532 -4.96 7.69 -21.55
CA SER A 532 -3.50 7.82 -21.47
C SER A 532 -3.03 8.09 -20.04
N ALA A 533 -1.71 8.15 -19.81
CA ALA A 533 -1.15 8.54 -18.52
C ALA A 533 -1.72 9.88 -18.01
N ASP A 534 -1.71 10.92 -18.85
CA ASP A 534 -2.14 12.27 -18.49
C ASP A 534 -3.65 12.33 -18.19
N THR A 535 -4.46 11.68 -19.03
CA THR A 535 -5.92 11.67 -18.85
C THR A 535 -6.37 10.75 -17.72
N ALA A 536 -5.61 9.68 -17.41
CA ALA A 536 -5.86 8.81 -16.26
C ALA A 536 -5.58 9.54 -14.94
N GLU A 537 -4.52 10.34 -14.89
CA GLU A 537 -4.22 11.17 -13.73
C GLU A 537 -5.33 12.20 -13.49
N GLU A 538 -5.71 12.97 -14.51
CA GLU A 538 -6.76 13.99 -14.37
C GLU A 538 -8.09 13.37 -13.91
N PHE A 539 -8.43 12.20 -14.46
CA PHE A 539 -9.60 11.44 -14.04
C PHE A 539 -9.55 11.05 -12.55
N ILE A 540 -8.39 10.60 -12.05
CA ILE A 540 -8.22 10.28 -10.62
C ILE A 540 -8.31 11.54 -9.77
N LEU A 541 -7.76 12.66 -10.21
CA LEU A 541 -7.87 13.93 -9.50
C LEU A 541 -9.33 14.35 -9.35
N ASP A 542 -10.15 14.18 -10.39
CA ASP A 542 -11.58 14.47 -10.34
C ASP A 542 -12.32 13.49 -9.41
N VAL A 543 -12.07 12.18 -9.53
CA VAL A 543 -12.67 11.15 -8.65
C VAL A 543 -12.25 11.31 -7.19
N ALA A 544 -11.05 11.85 -6.93
CA ALA A 544 -10.53 12.12 -5.60
C ALA A 544 -10.92 13.50 -5.05
N ASN A 545 -11.75 14.27 -5.76
CA ASN A 545 -12.13 15.63 -5.40
C ASN A 545 -10.91 16.55 -5.16
N ARG A 546 -9.90 16.44 -6.03
CA ARG A 546 -8.63 17.18 -6.04
C ARG A 546 -7.98 17.28 -4.65
N PRO A 547 -7.36 16.18 -4.19
CA PRO A 547 -6.75 16.12 -2.86
C PRO A 547 -5.62 17.14 -2.71
N TYR A 548 -5.17 17.37 -1.47
CA TYR A 548 -4.13 18.36 -1.15
C TYR A 548 -2.84 18.24 -2.00
N TRP A 549 -2.51 17.05 -2.49
CA TRP A 549 -1.32 16.79 -3.29
C TRP A 549 -1.51 16.98 -4.79
N ALA A 550 -2.71 17.28 -5.27
CA ALA A 550 -2.99 17.47 -6.69
C ALA A 550 -2.08 18.54 -7.34
N ALA A 551 -1.79 19.61 -6.60
CA ALA A 551 -0.92 20.69 -7.05
C ALA A 551 0.58 20.51 -6.69
N ASN A 552 0.95 19.42 -6.02
CA ASN A 552 2.30 19.25 -5.48
C ASN A 552 3.33 18.69 -6.47
N HIS A 553 2.92 18.30 -7.67
CA HIS A 553 3.80 17.60 -8.62
C HIS A 553 3.55 18.04 -10.06
N LYS A 554 4.59 18.55 -10.71
CA LYS A 554 4.62 18.81 -12.15
C LYS A 554 5.13 17.57 -12.86
N ARG A 555 4.27 16.94 -13.66
CA ARG A 555 4.58 15.66 -14.33
C ARG A 555 4.88 15.76 -15.83
N TYR A 556 4.78 16.93 -16.43
CA TYR A 556 5.08 17.12 -17.85
C TYR A 556 6.59 17.09 -18.17
N VAL A 557 6.93 16.98 -19.46
CA VAL A 557 8.31 17.09 -19.98
C VAL A 557 8.63 18.55 -20.32
N ALA A 558 9.83 19.04 -19.98
CA ALA A 558 10.21 20.39 -20.36
C ALA A 558 10.23 20.58 -21.90
N THR A 559 9.57 21.64 -22.36
CA THR A 559 9.52 22.06 -23.77
C THR A 559 10.28 23.36 -24.04
N SER A 560 10.71 24.08 -22.98
CA SER A 560 11.48 25.32 -23.10
C SER A 560 12.51 25.49 -21.99
N LYS A 561 13.60 26.24 -22.27
CA LYS A 561 14.64 26.55 -21.26
C LYS A 561 14.07 27.35 -20.09
N ARG A 562 13.04 28.17 -20.33
CA ARG A 562 12.32 28.92 -19.29
C ARG A 562 11.71 27.97 -18.24
N GLN A 563 11.06 26.89 -18.67
CA GLN A 563 10.48 25.91 -17.74
C GLN A 563 11.55 25.23 -16.88
N LEU A 564 12.73 24.94 -17.44
CA LEU A 564 13.85 24.36 -16.67
C LEU A 564 14.39 25.35 -15.62
N LEU A 565 14.46 26.64 -15.95
CA LEU A 565 14.88 27.69 -15.02
C LEU A 565 13.87 27.87 -13.89
N GLU A 566 12.57 27.90 -14.22
CA GLU A 566 11.49 28.00 -13.23
C GLU A 566 11.43 26.77 -12.33
N ALA A 567 11.69 25.58 -12.87
CA ALA A 567 11.72 24.33 -12.11
C ALA A 567 12.81 24.30 -11.03
N LYS A 568 13.89 25.08 -11.16
CA LYS A 568 15.00 25.10 -10.21
C LYS A 568 14.53 25.44 -8.79
N ASP A 569 13.68 26.46 -8.66
CA ASP A 569 13.22 26.99 -7.38
C ASP A 569 11.74 26.66 -7.10
N ASP A 570 11.20 25.66 -7.81
CA ASP A 570 9.83 25.20 -7.67
C ASP A 570 9.80 23.79 -7.08
N ASN A 571 9.34 23.70 -5.83
CA ASN A 571 9.27 22.44 -5.10
C ASN A 571 8.38 21.37 -5.76
N THR A 572 7.46 21.77 -6.64
CA THR A 572 6.57 20.85 -7.35
C THR A 572 7.26 20.16 -8.53
N ALA A 573 8.40 20.68 -8.98
CA ALA A 573 9.17 20.12 -10.10
C ALA A 573 10.33 19.22 -9.64
N TRP A 574 10.75 19.31 -8.38
CA TRP A 574 11.97 18.67 -7.88
C TRP A 574 11.96 17.14 -7.88
N THR A 575 10.78 16.51 -7.94
CA THR A 575 10.66 15.05 -8.08
C THR A 575 10.76 14.58 -9.52
N ASN A 576 10.60 15.48 -10.50
CA ASN A 576 10.54 15.15 -11.90
C ASN A 576 11.93 15.28 -12.55
N PRO A 577 12.59 14.16 -12.90
CA PRO A 577 13.92 14.18 -13.51
C PRO A 577 13.91 14.72 -14.95
N LEU A 578 12.73 14.89 -15.57
CA LEU A 578 12.54 15.48 -16.90
C LEU A 578 12.34 17.01 -16.85
N LEU A 579 12.26 17.60 -15.66
CA LEU A 579 12.19 19.05 -15.43
C LEU A 579 13.38 19.59 -14.66
N THR A 580 13.98 18.77 -13.80
CA THR A 580 15.06 19.22 -12.91
C THR A 580 16.38 18.56 -13.32
N PRO A 581 17.28 19.28 -14.02
CA PRO A 581 18.58 18.75 -14.40
C PRO A 581 19.43 18.42 -13.17
N LEU A 582 20.27 17.40 -13.28
CA LEU A 582 21.25 17.05 -12.25
C LEU A 582 22.15 18.27 -11.93
N PRO A 583 22.47 18.48 -10.64
CA PRO A 583 23.40 19.55 -10.23
C PRO A 583 24.83 19.21 -10.68
N HIS A 584 25.76 20.17 -10.57
CA HIS A 584 27.17 19.87 -10.76
C HIS A 584 27.73 19.13 -9.54
N PHE A 585 28.35 17.97 -9.76
CA PHE A 585 29.04 17.18 -8.75
C PHE A 585 30.56 17.30 -8.88
N SER A 586 31.29 16.66 -7.97
CA SER A 586 32.74 16.56 -8.10
C SER A 586 33.11 15.76 -9.37
N PRO A 587 34.27 16.02 -9.99
CA PRO A 587 34.66 15.35 -11.25
C PRO A 587 34.75 13.82 -11.17
N ASP A 588 34.93 13.26 -9.97
CA ASP A 588 35.03 11.84 -9.67
C ASP A 588 33.69 11.20 -9.23
N PHE A 589 32.60 11.96 -9.23
CA PHE A 589 31.27 11.48 -8.87
C PHE A 589 30.68 10.64 -10.00
N LYS A 590 30.07 9.51 -9.63
CA LYS A 590 29.39 8.61 -10.56
C LYS A 590 28.00 8.26 -10.07
N ILE A 591 27.11 7.99 -11.04
CA ILE A 591 25.77 7.46 -10.78
C ILE A 591 25.76 6.00 -11.21
N TYR A 592 25.35 5.12 -10.31
CA TYR A 592 25.19 3.68 -10.56
C TYR A 592 23.70 3.35 -10.54
N CYS A 593 23.15 2.95 -11.68
CA CYS A 593 21.78 2.47 -11.78
C CYS A 593 21.78 0.95 -11.75
N LEU A 594 21.23 0.38 -10.66
CA LEU A 594 21.17 -1.06 -10.41
C LEU A 594 19.69 -1.47 -10.41
N TYR A 595 19.24 -2.30 -11.35
CA TYR A 595 17.84 -2.73 -11.36
C TYR A 595 17.62 -4.13 -11.95
N GLY A 596 16.52 -4.73 -11.53
CA GLY A 596 16.08 -6.05 -11.96
C GLY A 596 15.27 -5.99 -13.25
N THR A 597 15.25 -7.11 -13.97
CA THR A 597 14.65 -7.22 -15.29
C THR A 597 14.21 -8.67 -15.55
N GLY A 598 13.33 -8.87 -16.53
CA GLY A 598 12.78 -10.19 -16.86
C GLY A 598 11.58 -10.60 -16.01
N ARG A 599 11.06 -9.69 -15.18
CA ARG A 599 9.84 -9.89 -14.37
C ARG A 599 8.69 -9.05 -14.92
N LYS A 600 7.53 -9.70 -15.07
CA LYS A 600 6.33 -9.06 -15.60
C LYS A 600 5.74 -8.03 -14.61
N SER A 601 5.77 -6.77 -15.00
CA SER A 601 5.38 -5.57 -14.22
C SER A 601 4.11 -4.93 -14.77
N GLU A 602 3.37 -4.22 -13.93
CA GLU A 602 2.05 -3.68 -14.24
C GLU A 602 2.11 -2.51 -15.24
N ARG A 603 1.29 -2.56 -16.31
CA ARG A 603 1.29 -1.53 -17.37
C ARG A 603 -0.07 -0.87 -17.63
N LYS A 604 -1.13 -1.68 -17.71
CA LYS A 604 -2.51 -1.23 -18.04
C LYS A 604 -3.53 -2.03 -17.25
N TYR A 605 -4.66 -1.39 -16.93
CA TYR A 605 -5.76 -1.99 -16.19
C TYR A 605 -7.09 -1.88 -16.94
N PHE A 606 -7.87 -2.94 -16.86
CA PHE A 606 -9.20 -3.05 -17.43
C PHE A 606 -10.24 -2.97 -16.31
N TYR A 607 -11.24 -2.10 -16.45
CA TYR A 607 -12.21 -1.75 -15.43
C TYR A 607 -13.64 -2.03 -15.87
N ASN A 608 -14.44 -2.51 -14.91
CA ASN A 608 -15.89 -2.49 -14.95
C ASN A 608 -16.40 -1.26 -14.19
N VAL A 609 -17.49 -0.69 -14.69
CA VAL A 609 -18.19 0.45 -14.07
C VAL A 609 -19.60 0.01 -13.68
N GLU A 610 -19.94 0.09 -12.40
CA GLU A 610 -21.28 -0.20 -11.90
C GLU A 610 -21.85 1.01 -11.15
N PRO A 611 -23.15 1.35 -11.30
CA PRO A 611 -23.78 2.36 -10.46
C PRO A 611 -23.86 1.86 -9.01
N LYS A 612 -23.48 2.67 -8.02
CA LYS A 612 -23.63 2.27 -6.61
C LYS A 612 -25.10 2.10 -6.27
N THR A 613 -25.55 0.86 -6.12
CA THR A 613 -26.87 0.58 -5.57
C THR A 613 -26.88 0.92 -4.08
N ASN A 614 -27.64 1.93 -3.67
CA ASN A 614 -27.91 2.22 -2.26
C ASN A 614 -28.62 1.02 -1.60
N LYS A 615 -27.87 0.02 -1.16
CA LYS A 615 -28.37 -1.01 -0.25
C LYS A 615 -28.33 -0.45 1.18
N SER A 616 -29.19 0.54 1.45
CA SER A 616 -29.58 0.86 2.83
C SER A 616 -31.07 0.53 3.01
N SER A 617 -31.33 -0.33 4.00
CA SER A 617 -32.55 -0.31 4.81
C SER A 617 -33.90 -0.54 4.13
N LYS A 618 -34.13 -1.70 3.51
CA LYS A 618 -35.49 -2.30 3.52
C LYS A 618 -35.61 -3.24 4.70
N ASN A 619 -35.80 -2.68 5.89
CA ASN A 619 -36.32 -3.38 7.06
C ASN A 619 -36.82 -2.36 8.09
N ASP A 620 -37.77 -1.51 7.70
CA ASP A 620 -38.90 -1.19 8.58
C ASP A 620 -39.97 -0.46 7.78
N GLU A 621 -41.13 -1.09 7.61
CA GLU A 621 -42.44 -0.42 7.60
C GLU A 621 -43.54 -1.46 7.36
N SER A 622 -44.09 -1.97 8.45
CA SER A 622 -45.49 -2.45 8.45
C SER A 622 -46.16 -2.11 9.78
N LYS A 623 -46.39 -0.83 10.02
CA LYS A 623 -47.50 -0.36 10.85
C LYS A 623 -48.18 0.84 10.20
N LYS A 624 -49.26 0.54 9.46
CA LYS A 624 -50.28 1.49 9.06
C LYS A 624 -51.04 1.99 10.29
N ASN A 625 -51.21 3.30 10.37
CA ASN A 625 -52.34 4.09 10.88
C ASN A 625 -51.91 5.54 10.63
N GLY A 626 -52.51 6.37 9.79
CA GLY A 626 -53.94 6.57 9.55
C GLY A 626 -54.31 7.93 10.14
N ASP A 627 -54.06 9.03 9.42
CA ASP A 627 -54.91 10.23 9.50
C ASP A 627 -54.67 11.18 8.31
N ASN A 628 -55.76 11.76 7.82
CA ASN A 628 -55.84 12.67 6.68
C ASN A 628 -55.59 14.12 7.13
N GLY A 629 -54.53 14.75 6.62
CA GLY A 629 -54.29 16.18 6.80
C GLY A 629 -53.70 16.79 5.54
N LYS A 630 -54.51 17.57 4.82
CA LYS A 630 -54.12 18.39 3.66
C LYS A 630 -52.91 19.27 3.98
N TYR A 631 -51.84 19.14 3.22
CA TYR A 631 -50.92 20.24 2.94
C TYR A 631 -50.40 20.11 1.50
N THR A 632 -50.61 21.16 0.72
CA THR A 632 -50.12 21.30 -0.66
C THR A 632 -48.60 21.54 -0.63
N PRO A 633 -47.80 20.89 -1.47
CA PRO A 633 -46.38 21.21 -1.58
C PRO A 633 -46.21 22.45 -2.46
N ASP A 634 -45.54 23.46 -1.91
CA ASP A 634 -44.96 24.57 -2.67
C ASP A 634 -43.78 24.00 -3.47
N ASN A 635 -43.87 24.09 -4.80
CA ASN A 635 -42.81 23.69 -5.71
C ASN A 635 -41.65 24.67 -5.53
N ARG A 636 -40.58 24.22 -4.87
CA ARG A 636 -39.24 24.72 -5.13
C ARG A 636 -38.47 23.61 -5.79
N ASP A 637 -38.17 23.85 -7.05
CA ASP A 637 -37.29 23.06 -7.88
C ASP A 637 -35.87 23.15 -7.32
N ASP A 638 -35.58 22.35 -6.31
CA ASP A 638 -34.21 21.97 -5.97
C ASP A 638 -34.00 20.58 -6.60
N GLU A 639 -33.75 20.56 -7.91
CA GLU A 639 -33.09 19.42 -8.57
C GLU A 639 -31.66 19.34 -8.01
N GLU A 640 -31.50 18.78 -6.82
CA GLU A 640 -30.25 18.13 -6.45
C GLU A 640 -30.07 16.97 -7.43
N GLU A 641 -29.26 17.20 -8.47
CA GLU A 641 -28.70 16.12 -9.28
C GLU A 641 -28.15 15.06 -8.32
N ALA A 642 -28.86 13.94 -8.22
CA ALA A 642 -28.36 12.75 -7.57
C ALA A 642 -27.11 12.34 -8.36
N ASN A 643 -25.95 12.78 -7.88
CA ASN A 643 -24.67 12.41 -8.45
C ASN A 643 -24.57 10.89 -8.33
N GLU A 644 -24.85 10.16 -9.42
CA GLU A 644 -24.79 8.70 -9.46
C GLU A 644 -23.34 8.30 -9.16
N GLU A 645 -23.06 8.03 -7.89
CA GLU A 645 -21.71 7.68 -7.48
C GLU A 645 -21.36 6.32 -8.13
N LEU A 646 -20.40 6.32 -9.03
CA LEU A 646 -19.98 5.12 -9.79
C LEU A 646 -19.00 4.29 -8.95
N ASP A 647 -19.14 2.97 -8.96
CA ASP A 647 -18.16 2.03 -8.40
C ASP A 647 -17.28 1.50 -9.53
N PHE A 648 -15.97 1.73 -9.40
CA PHE A 648 -14.95 1.29 -10.35
C PHE A 648 -14.23 0.09 -9.76
N HIS A 649 -14.14 -1.00 -10.52
CA HIS A 649 -13.32 -2.13 -10.12
C HIS A 649 -12.64 -2.82 -11.29
N VAL A 650 -11.46 -3.39 -11.02
CA VAL A 650 -10.69 -4.14 -12.02
C VAL A 650 -11.50 -5.36 -12.49
N ASP A 651 -11.61 -5.55 -13.80
CA ASP A 651 -12.28 -6.70 -14.39
C ASP A 651 -11.40 -7.95 -14.29
N THR A 652 -11.46 -8.62 -13.14
CA THR A 652 -10.71 -9.86 -12.87
C THR A 652 -11.13 -11.03 -13.77
N THR A 653 -12.25 -10.91 -14.50
CA THR A 653 -12.71 -11.94 -15.44
C THR A 653 -12.03 -11.86 -16.80
N TYR A 654 -11.37 -10.73 -17.12
CA TYR A 654 -10.69 -10.52 -18.38
C TYR A 654 -9.23 -11.01 -18.30
N SER A 655 -8.89 -12.04 -19.06
CA SER A 655 -7.52 -12.57 -19.16
C SER A 655 -7.23 -13.05 -20.59
N GLN A 656 -6.06 -12.70 -21.11
CA GLN A 656 -5.57 -13.06 -22.44
C GLN A 656 -4.06 -13.29 -22.35
N GLU A 657 -3.64 -14.56 -22.37
CA GLU A 657 -2.24 -14.93 -22.14
C GLU A 657 -1.33 -14.41 -23.26
N GLU A 658 -1.80 -14.43 -24.50
CA GLU A 658 -1.09 -13.95 -25.69
C GLU A 658 -0.83 -12.44 -25.64
N ALA A 659 -1.65 -11.70 -24.90
CA ALA A 659 -1.50 -10.25 -24.69
C ALA A 659 -0.82 -9.89 -23.35
N ASN A 660 -0.32 -10.89 -22.61
CA ASN A 660 0.17 -10.75 -21.23
C ASN A 660 -0.86 -10.10 -20.28
N ILE A 661 -2.15 -10.40 -20.47
CA ILE A 661 -3.25 -9.88 -19.65
C ILE A 661 -3.71 -10.96 -18.68
N TYR A 662 -3.64 -10.66 -17.38
CA TYR A 662 -4.07 -11.56 -16.32
C TYR A 662 -4.97 -10.82 -15.34
N SER A 663 -6.18 -11.33 -15.14
CA SER A 663 -7.16 -10.81 -14.18
C SER A 663 -7.37 -9.28 -14.29
N GLY A 664 -7.52 -8.78 -15.52
CA GLY A 664 -7.76 -7.36 -15.79
C GLY A 664 -6.51 -6.50 -15.76
N VAL A 665 -5.31 -7.08 -15.72
CA VAL A 665 -4.03 -6.35 -15.70
C VAL A 665 -3.15 -6.79 -16.86
N GLN A 666 -2.76 -5.86 -17.73
CA GLN A 666 -1.74 -6.10 -18.75
C GLN A 666 -0.36 -5.85 -18.17
N LEU A 667 0.57 -6.76 -18.46
CA LEU A 667 1.93 -6.73 -17.93
C LEU A 667 2.97 -6.46 -19.03
N THR A 668 4.01 -5.71 -18.69
CA THR A 668 5.20 -5.44 -19.51
C THR A 668 6.47 -5.94 -18.81
N ASP A 669 7.64 -5.82 -19.44
CA ASP A 669 8.92 -6.16 -18.81
C ASP A 669 9.32 -5.15 -17.71
N GLY A 670 10.04 -5.62 -16.70
CA GLY A 670 10.47 -4.84 -15.55
C GLY A 670 10.98 -5.72 -14.40
N ASP A 671 10.81 -5.26 -13.17
CA ASP A 671 11.28 -5.94 -11.95
C ASP A 671 10.14 -6.58 -11.12
N GLY A 672 8.95 -6.72 -11.69
CA GLY A 672 7.76 -7.28 -11.04
C GLY A 672 6.81 -6.22 -10.49
N THR A 673 7.32 -5.00 -10.22
CA THR A 673 6.54 -3.84 -9.77
C THR A 673 6.69 -2.65 -10.72
N VAL A 674 7.91 -2.31 -11.09
CA VAL A 674 8.27 -1.13 -11.87
C VAL A 674 8.55 -1.54 -13.31
N PRO A 675 7.87 -0.95 -14.30
CA PRO A 675 8.19 -1.17 -15.71
C PRO A 675 9.61 -0.76 -16.07
N LEU A 676 10.21 -1.48 -17.02
CA LEU A 676 11.57 -1.26 -17.49
C LEU A 676 11.83 0.19 -17.92
N ILE A 677 10.87 0.84 -18.59
CA ILE A 677 11.00 2.23 -19.01
C ILE A 677 11.20 3.18 -17.81
N SER A 678 10.53 2.97 -16.69
CA SER A 678 10.76 3.79 -15.49
C SER A 678 12.06 3.46 -14.78
N LEU A 679 12.49 2.19 -14.79
CA LEU A 679 13.74 1.76 -14.16
C LEU A 679 14.97 2.31 -14.90
N GLY A 680 14.95 2.22 -16.22
CA GLY A 680 16.17 2.35 -17.03
C GLY A 680 16.25 3.59 -17.90
N TYR A 681 15.15 4.26 -18.26
CA TYR A 681 15.19 5.33 -19.29
C TYR A 681 16.15 6.47 -18.93
N MET A 682 16.07 6.97 -17.68
CA MET A 682 16.95 8.04 -17.23
C MET A 682 18.41 7.61 -17.23
N CYS A 683 18.71 6.33 -16.97
CA CYS A 683 20.08 5.85 -16.91
C CYS A 683 20.66 5.55 -18.30
N ALA A 684 19.86 4.93 -19.17
CA ALA A 684 20.26 4.51 -20.51
C ALA A 684 20.36 5.68 -21.50
N LYS A 685 19.43 6.65 -21.44
CA LYS A 685 19.39 7.79 -22.37
C LYS A 685 19.25 9.13 -21.67
N GLY A 686 18.31 9.29 -20.74
CA GLY A 686 17.97 10.60 -20.16
C GLY A 686 19.20 11.38 -19.63
N TRP A 687 19.90 10.85 -18.65
CA TRP A 687 21.10 11.44 -18.06
C TRP A 687 22.35 11.29 -18.94
N LYS A 688 22.27 10.71 -20.12
CA LYS A 688 23.33 10.82 -21.14
C LYS A 688 23.20 12.12 -21.95
N HIS A 689 22.03 12.77 -21.95
CA HIS A 689 21.79 14.08 -22.58
C HIS A 689 22.17 15.26 -21.67
N LYS A 690 22.75 16.31 -22.25
CA LYS A 690 23.15 17.54 -21.54
C LYS A 690 21.99 18.27 -20.87
N ARG A 691 20.79 18.22 -21.45
CA ARG A 691 19.59 18.86 -20.89
C ARG A 691 19.24 18.37 -19.48
N TYR A 692 19.54 17.11 -19.16
CA TYR A 692 19.24 16.50 -17.85
C TYR A 692 20.51 16.25 -17.03
N ASN A 693 21.67 16.16 -17.67
CA ASN A 693 22.97 15.99 -17.04
C ASN A 693 23.98 16.99 -17.63
N PRO A 694 23.89 18.28 -17.25
CA PRO A 694 24.72 19.33 -17.84
C PRO A 694 26.21 19.15 -17.55
N ALA A 695 26.55 18.54 -16.40
CA ALA A 695 27.90 18.22 -15.99
C ALA A 695 28.48 16.95 -16.66
N GLN A 696 27.67 16.23 -17.45
CA GLN A 696 28.05 14.98 -18.11
C GLN A 696 28.66 13.94 -17.14
N ILE A 697 28.05 13.82 -15.96
CA ILE A 697 28.40 12.84 -14.95
C ILE A 697 28.36 11.43 -15.56
N PRO A 698 29.38 10.58 -15.34
CA PRO A 698 29.33 9.19 -15.76
C PRO A 698 28.17 8.46 -15.08
N VAL A 699 27.28 7.89 -15.89
CA VAL A 699 26.18 7.03 -15.46
C VAL A 699 26.50 5.61 -15.89
N ILE A 700 26.56 4.69 -14.92
CA ILE A 700 26.83 3.26 -15.13
C ILE A 700 25.54 2.48 -14.85
N THR A 701 25.08 1.71 -15.82
CA THR A 701 23.84 0.93 -15.74
C THR A 701 24.16 -0.55 -15.63
N ARG A 702 23.69 -1.21 -14.58
CA ARG A 702 23.84 -2.65 -14.39
C ARG A 702 22.50 -3.28 -14.12
N GLU A 703 22.13 -4.17 -15.03
CA GLU A 703 20.90 -4.93 -14.94
C GLU A 703 21.17 -6.28 -14.27
N PHE A 704 20.17 -6.80 -13.57
CA PHE A 704 20.24 -8.12 -12.92
C PHE A 704 19.09 -8.98 -13.42
N ARG A 705 19.40 -10.03 -14.20
CA ARG A 705 18.37 -10.96 -14.67
C ARG A 705 17.83 -11.72 -13.49
N ASP A 706 16.52 -11.68 -13.31
CA ASP A 706 15.91 -12.47 -12.25
C ASP A 706 16.09 -13.98 -12.48
N LYS A 707 16.71 -14.64 -11.49
CA LYS A 707 16.94 -16.09 -11.46
C LYS A 707 16.44 -16.65 -10.13
N PRO A 708 15.15 -17.00 -10.02
CA PRO A 708 14.59 -17.46 -8.76
C PRO A 708 15.08 -18.88 -8.43
N ALA A 709 15.54 -19.12 -7.21
CA ALA A 709 16.13 -20.38 -6.72
C ALA A 709 15.11 -21.52 -6.52
N GLY A 710 13.98 -21.51 -7.25
CA GLY A 710 12.93 -22.52 -7.21
C GLY A 710 11.80 -22.23 -6.22
N ALA A 711 10.76 -23.07 -6.25
CA ALA A 711 9.47 -22.84 -5.57
C ALA A 711 9.50 -22.89 -4.03
N PHE A 712 10.62 -23.26 -3.41
CA PHE A 712 10.78 -23.39 -1.95
C PHE A 712 11.69 -22.34 -1.33
N SER A 713 12.27 -21.42 -2.11
CA SER A 713 12.99 -20.27 -1.55
C SER A 713 11.98 -19.17 -1.25
N PRO A 714 11.84 -18.73 0.02
CA PRO A 714 10.77 -17.81 0.43
C PRO A 714 10.86 -16.43 -0.22
N ARG A 715 11.97 -16.08 -0.90
CA ARG A 715 12.21 -14.78 -1.56
C ARG A 715 13.14 -14.89 -2.77
N GLY A 716 12.86 -15.85 -3.65
CA GLY A 716 13.57 -16.03 -4.93
C GLY A 716 15.06 -16.40 -4.83
N GLY A 717 15.68 -16.40 -3.66
CA GLY A 717 17.08 -16.75 -3.46
C GLY A 717 18.07 -15.67 -3.96
N PRO A 718 19.38 -15.96 -3.92
CA PRO A 718 20.45 -14.97 -4.13
C PRO A 718 20.54 -14.42 -5.56
N GLY A 719 19.89 -15.06 -6.52
CA GLY A 719 19.82 -14.61 -7.92
C GLY A 719 18.53 -13.86 -8.26
N SER A 720 17.61 -13.67 -7.32
CA SER A 720 16.37 -12.95 -7.61
C SER A 720 16.63 -11.46 -7.78
N ALA A 721 15.89 -10.86 -8.70
CA ALA A 721 15.91 -9.45 -9.00
C ALA A 721 14.47 -8.91 -9.09
N ASP A 722 13.52 -9.53 -8.36
CA ASP A 722 12.22 -8.91 -8.08
C ASP A 722 12.42 -7.63 -7.26
N HIS A 723 11.50 -6.67 -7.37
CA HIS A 723 11.65 -5.29 -6.90
C HIS A 723 12.21 -5.13 -5.47
N VAL A 724 11.76 -5.99 -4.53
CA VAL A 724 12.25 -5.98 -3.15
C VAL A 724 13.32 -7.06 -2.94
N ASP A 725 13.26 -8.17 -3.66
CA ASP A 725 14.23 -9.28 -3.54
C ASP A 725 15.62 -8.88 -4.04
N ILE A 726 15.72 -7.88 -4.92
CA ILE A 726 16.98 -7.36 -5.43
C ILE A 726 17.91 -6.87 -4.31
N LEU A 727 17.38 -6.37 -3.18
CA LEU A 727 18.18 -5.99 -2.00
C LEU A 727 18.94 -7.16 -1.35
N GLY A 728 18.56 -8.39 -1.70
CA GLY A 728 19.23 -9.62 -1.31
C GLY A 728 19.81 -10.37 -2.51
N ASN A 729 20.11 -9.68 -3.61
CA ASN A 729 20.80 -10.24 -4.76
C ASN A 729 22.32 -10.24 -4.51
N TYR A 730 22.97 -11.37 -4.77
CA TYR A 730 24.40 -11.56 -4.50
C TYR A 730 25.28 -10.64 -5.36
N ASP A 731 25.07 -10.65 -6.68
CA ASP A 731 25.90 -9.90 -7.63
C ASP A 731 25.74 -8.39 -7.41
N MET A 732 24.51 -7.93 -7.18
CA MET A 732 24.24 -6.52 -6.87
C MET A 732 24.90 -6.11 -5.54
N THR A 733 24.81 -6.96 -4.52
CA THR A 733 25.45 -6.67 -3.22
C THR A 733 26.96 -6.54 -3.40
N GLU A 734 27.60 -7.45 -4.15
CA GLU A 734 29.02 -7.36 -4.47
C GLU A 734 29.38 -6.04 -5.18
N ASP A 735 28.59 -5.60 -6.16
CA ASP A 735 28.80 -4.33 -6.85
C ASP A 735 28.73 -3.14 -5.88
N ILE A 736 27.75 -3.11 -4.97
CA ILE A 736 27.62 -2.05 -3.95
C ILE A 736 28.84 -2.04 -3.02
N LEU A 737 29.27 -3.21 -2.53
CA LEU A 737 30.42 -3.34 -1.63
C LEU A 737 31.70 -2.81 -2.27
N ARG A 738 31.91 -3.10 -3.56
CA ARG A 738 33.02 -2.56 -4.35
C ARG A 738 32.95 -1.04 -4.51
N ILE A 739 31.75 -0.49 -4.75
CA ILE A 739 31.54 0.96 -4.85
C ILE A 739 31.89 1.66 -3.54
N VAL A 740 31.33 1.21 -2.40
CA VAL A 740 31.55 1.86 -1.10
C VAL A 740 32.99 1.69 -0.59
N ALA A 741 33.69 0.63 -1.01
CA ALA A 741 35.12 0.43 -0.75
C ALA A 741 36.03 1.22 -1.71
N GLY A 742 35.47 1.91 -2.70
CA GLY A 742 36.22 2.67 -3.71
C GLY A 742 37.00 1.79 -4.71
N LYS A 743 36.62 0.51 -4.85
CA LYS A 743 37.23 -0.49 -5.74
C LYS A 743 36.36 -0.73 -6.97
N VAL A 744 36.20 0.31 -7.78
CA VAL A 744 35.26 0.34 -8.91
C VAL A 744 35.87 -0.09 -10.25
N GLU A 745 37.10 -0.63 -10.24
CA GLU A 745 37.77 -1.13 -11.44
C GLU A 745 36.97 -2.30 -12.04
N GLY A 746 36.59 -2.19 -13.31
CA GLY A 746 35.80 -3.20 -14.02
C GLY A 746 34.27 -3.12 -13.82
N LEU A 747 33.76 -2.16 -13.03
CA LEU A 747 32.32 -1.87 -13.01
C LEU A 747 31.94 -1.01 -14.23
N GLU A 748 31.52 -1.69 -15.30
CA GLU A 748 31.03 -1.10 -16.55
C GLU A 748 29.54 -1.37 -16.77
N ASP A 749 28.99 -0.75 -17.82
CA ASP A 749 27.61 -0.96 -18.26
C ASP A 749 27.36 -2.44 -18.57
N SER A 750 26.29 -2.99 -17.98
CA SER A 750 25.80 -4.35 -18.24
C SER A 750 24.31 -4.28 -18.49
N ILE A 751 23.94 -4.10 -19.75
CA ILE A 751 22.57 -3.98 -20.23
C ILE A 751 22.27 -5.20 -21.10
N PHE A 752 21.14 -5.84 -20.85
CA PHE A 752 20.67 -6.98 -21.65
C PHE A 752 19.18 -6.91 -21.98
N SER A 753 18.44 -6.01 -21.36
CA SER A 753 17.06 -5.69 -21.72
C SER A 753 17.01 -4.85 -23.00
N GLU A 754 15.80 -4.61 -23.51
CA GLU A 754 15.57 -3.75 -24.66
C GLU A 754 15.55 -2.24 -24.30
N ILE A 755 16.04 -1.85 -23.12
CA ILE A 755 15.92 -0.46 -22.64
C ILE A 755 16.53 0.56 -23.59
N GLU A 756 17.64 0.23 -24.27
CA GLU A 756 18.26 1.16 -25.24
C GLU A 756 17.35 1.40 -26.44
N GLU A 757 16.66 0.36 -26.93
CA GLU A 757 15.71 0.47 -28.04
C GLU A 757 14.42 1.18 -27.60
N ILE A 758 13.91 0.86 -26.41
CA ILE A 758 12.77 1.59 -25.80
C ILE A 758 13.11 3.08 -25.70
N ALA A 759 14.31 3.40 -25.20
CA ALA A 759 14.73 4.79 -25.02
C ALA A 759 14.90 5.52 -26.36
N LYS A 760 15.33 4.84 -27.43
CA LYS A 760 15.39 5.41 -28.79
C LYS A 760 14.01 5.80 -29.30
N ARG A 761 12.97 4.99 -29.04
CA ARG A 761 11.57 5.26 -29.44
C ARG A 761 10.92 6.45 -28.72
N VAL A 762 11.49 6.90 -27.59
CA VAL A 762 11.02 8.11 -26.90
C VAL A 762 11.48 9.37 -27.65
N GLU A 763 10.51 10.10 -28.19
CA GLU A 763 10.70 11.36 -28.92
C GLU A 763 10.58 12.57 -27.97
N LEU A 764 11.71 13.19 -27.63
CA LEU A 764 11.72 14.39 -26.78
C LEU A 764 11.48 15.67 -27.60
N PRO A 765 10.92 16.73 -26.98
CA PRO A 765 10.83 18.05 -27.60
C PRO A 765 12.22 18.59 -28.00
N ASN A 766 12.35 19.04 -29.26
CA ASN A 766 13.58 19.61 -29.81
C ASN A 766 13.95 20.97 -29.19
N GLY A 767 15.24 21.34 -29.22
CA GLY A 767 15.71 22.70 -28.92
C GLY A 767 16.16 22.95 -27.47
N LEU A 768 16.32 21.89 -26.66
CA LEU A 768 16.75 21.98 -25.26
C LEU A 768 18.11 21.36 -24.96
N ASP A 769 18.68 20.61 -25.91
CA ASP A 769 19.96 19.91 -25.79
C ASP A 769 21.20 20.81 -25.87
#